data_AF-A0A1Y1MZ03-F1
#
_entry.id   AF-A0A1Y1MZ03-F1
#
_cell.length_a   1.000
_cell.length_b   1.000
_cell.length_c   1.000
_cell.angle_alpha   90.00
_cell.angle_beta   90.00
_cell.angle_gamma   90.00
#
_symmetry.space_group_name_H-M   'P 1'
#
loop_
_entity.id
_entity.type
_entity.pdbx_description
1 polymer ?
#
loop_
_entity_poly.entity_id
_entity_poly.type
_entity_poly.pdbx_seq_one_letter_code
_entity_poly.pdbx_strand_id
1 'polypeptide(L)'
;MILQCPIPDDINQRVEIVNQYLTFSLYSNVCRSLFEKHKLLFAFLLCIRILLDEKKVDPHEWHFFLAGGSPLRDAPNPAPEWISLKAWNEIMAMENLSSFGEFVRAFPHQLSHYKKVFESLEPHREELPAPFNKSLDDFQKLFVLKGLRPDKVTNGMQDFITSHLGRRFVEPQTTDLSAMFKESSSIIPLIFVLSTGTDPAADLYKFADRMKMAKRLFSISLGQGQGPRAEKMMTDALDVGSWVFFQNCHLAPSWMPRLERLVETLNPDQVHREFRLWLTSTPSPQFPVSILQNSAKMTVEPPRGVKANMLRAYLNQVSDLLDFFHSEHEKVATFKWLLFSLCLFHGVLLERRKFGPLGFNIPYEFTDGDLKICISQLHMFLLEYSEIPFKVLVYTAGHINYGGRVTDDWDRRCLMNVLAEYYNPDVVTDEHVFDETGAYRQLSAEAPISEYLDYIKRLPLNDEPQLFGLHSNADISCAQAYTYTCLNTLLLLQPKQVGGAAASQEEVTSNAATGILDILPKEFDLAYISEQYPVLYEESLNTVLIQEAIRYNKLLKIIQTTLKDLLKALKGLVVMSETLEKMTGSLFKNSVPAIWASKAYPSLKPLGAWVSDLIARVKFLDTWVANGIPNAFWISGFYFPQAFLTGTLQNYARTLVLSIDTIGFGFQVSYQSLTVDNGSIFFRS
;
A
#
# COMPACT_ATOMS: atom_id res chain seq x y z
N MET A 1 -26.81 -21.99 9.23
CA MET A 1 -26.77 -20.61 9.79
C MET A 1 -28.03 -20.28 10.59
N ILE A 2 -29.25 -20.41 10.06
CA ILE A 2 -30.49 -20.00 10.76
C ILE A 2 -30.83 -20.86 12.00
N LEU A 3 -30.44 -22.14 12.03
CA LEU A 3 -30.77 -23.10 13.11
C LEU A 3 -30.07 -22.85 14.46
N GLN A 4 -29.10 -21.93 14.54
CA GLN A 4 -28.33 -21.64 15.77
C GLN A 4 -28.78 -20.36 16.48
N CYS A 5 -29.80 -19.68 15.97
CA CYS A 5 -30.28 -18.41 16.51
C CYS A 5 -31.28 -18.67 17.67
N PRO A 6 -31.16 -18.01 18.84
CA PRO A 6 -32.20 -18.05 19.86
C PRO A 6 -33.48 -17.41 19.31
N ILE A 7 -34.62 -18.08 19.45
CA ILE A 7 -35.88 -17.69 18.83
C ILE A 7 -36.82 -17.15 19.92
N PRO A 8 -37.04 -15.81 20.00
CA PRO A 8 -38.09 -15.24 20.84
C PRO A 8 -39.49 -15.53 20.27
N ASP A 9 -40.51 -15.48 21.13
CA ASP A 9 -41.91 -15.66 20.74
C ASP A 9 -42.47 -14.46 19.93
N ASP A 10 -41.93 -13.25 20.12
CA ASP A 10 -42.31 -12.06 19.37
C ASP A 10 -41.66 -12.05 17.96
N ILE A 11 -42.50 -11.94 16.93
CA ILE A 11 -42.10 -11.95 15.52
C ILE A 11 -41.16 -10.77 15.21
N ASN A 12 -41.43 -9.58 15.75
CA ASN A 12 -40.63 -8.40 15.43
C ASN A 12 -39.21 -8.50 16.03
N GLN A 13 -39.13 -8.90 17.31
CA GLN A 13 -37.84 -9.16 17.97
C GLN A 13 -37.08 -10.29 17.28
N ARG A 14 -37.79 -11.34 16.84
CA ARG A 14 -37.16 -12.45 16.11
C ARG A 14 -36.56 -12.00 14.78
N VAL A 15 -37.25 -11.16 14.01
CA VAL A 15 -36.74 -10.64 12.74
C VAL A 15 -35.47 -9.81 12.98
N GLU A 16 -35.47 -8.95 14.00
CA GLU A 16 -34.30 -8.13 14.34
C GLU A 16 -33.10 -8.99 14.74
N ILE A 17 -33.29 -9.97 15.64
CA ILE A 17 -32.22 -10.86 16.09
C ILE A 17 -31.67 -11.71 14.94
N VAL A 18 -32.54 -12.24 14.06
CA VAL A 18 -32.13 -13.01 12.89
C VAL A 18 -31.32 -12.14 11.93
N ASN A 19 -31.74 -10.90 11.68
CA ASN A 19 -31.02 -9.96 10.81
C ASN A 19 -29.64 -9.61 11.39
N GLN A 20 -29.55 -9.33 12.70
CA GLN A 20 -28.28 -9.04 13.37
C GLN A 20 -27.34 -10.26 13.33
N TYR A 21 -27.85 -11.44 13.64
CA TYR A 21 -27.07 -12.68 13.62
C TYR A 21 -26.58 -13.02 12.21
N LEU A 22 -27.45 -12.92 11.20
CA LEU A 22 -27.11 -13.23 9.81
C LEU A 22 -26.09 -12.24 9.26
N THR A 23 -26.27 -10.94 9.54
CA THR A 23 -25.32 -9.88 9.14
C THR A 23 -23.94 -10.14 9.72
N PHE A 24 -23.86 -10.42 11.03
CA PHE A 24 -22.57 -10.68 11.69
C PHE A 24 -21.93 -12.00 11.25
N SER A 25 -22.74 -13.05 11.07
CA SER A 25 -22.25 -14.35 10.63
C SER A 25 -21.73 -14.29 9.17
N LEU A 26 -22.43 -13.56 8.29
CA LEU A 26 -21.94 -13.27 6.94
C LEU A 26 -20.62 -12.49 7.00
N TYR A 27 -20.56 -11.43 7.81
CA TYR A 27 -19.35 -10.64 8.00
C TYR A 27 -18.16 -11.50 8.43
N SER A 28 -18.32 -12.28 9.49
CA SER A 28 -17.27 -13.17 10.02
C SER A 28 -16.80 -14.20 8.99
N ASN A 29 -17.73 -14.81 8.24
CA ASN A 29 -17.40 -15.81 7.23
C ASN A 29 -16.61 -15.21 6.07
N VAL A 30 -17.01 -14.03 5.59
CA VAL A 30 -16.30 -13.33 4.52
C VAL A 30 -14.93 -12.85 5.00
N CYS A 31 -14.84 -12.25 6.20
CA CYS A 31 -13.59 -11.75 6.76
C CYS A 31 -12.51 -12.82 6.95
N ARG A 32 -12.87 -14.08 7.18
CA ARG A 32 -11.91 -15.19 7.19
C ARG A 32 -11.19 -15.39 5.86
N SER A 33 -11.86 -15.06 4.75
CA SER A 33 -11.30 -15.14 3.39
C SER A 33 -10.69 -13.84 2.88
N LEU A 34 -10.79 -12.75 3.65
CA LEU A 34 -10.25 -11.44 3.28
C LEU A 34 -8.94 -11.16 3.98
N PHE A 35 -8.03 -10.52 3.27
CA PHE A 35 -6.84 -9.90 3.85
C PHE A 35 -7.23 -8.75 4.78
N GLU A 36 -6.42 -8.52 5.81
CA GLU A 36 -6.68 -7.53 6.87
C GLU A 36 -6.93 -6.13 6.30
N LYS A 37 -6.18 -5.74 5.26
CA LYS A 37 -6.37 -4.45 4.57
C LYS A 37 -7.77 -4.22 4.01
N HIS A 38 -8.55 -5.28 3.76
CA HIS A 38 -9.88 -5.20 3.16
C HIS A 38 -11.03 -5.41 4.16
N LYS A 39 -10.76 -5.86 5.39
CA LYS A 39 -11.83 -6.17 6.36
C LYS A 39 -12.61 -4.92 6.76
N LEU A 40 -11.92 -3.83 7.11
CA LEU A 40 -12.56 -2.54 7.42
C LEU A 40 -13.36 -2.00 6.23
N LEU A 41 -12.80 -2.12 5.02
CA LEU A 41 -13.46 -1.71 3.78
C LEU A 41 -14.78 -2.47 3.58
N PHE A 42 -14.76 -3.78 3.79
CA PHE A 42 -15.96 -4.61 3.66
C PHE A 42 -17.00 -4.29 4.74
N ALA A 43 -16.58 -4.10 5.99
CA ALA A 43 -17.46 -3.68 7.08
C ALA A 43 -18.14 -2.33 6.77
N PHE A 44 -17.38 -1.37 6.24
CA PHE A 44 -17.92 -0.07 5.85
C PHE A 44 -18.89 -0.18 4.67
N LEU A 45 -18.55 -0.97 3.65
CA LEU A 45 -19.43 -1.21 2.50
C LEU A 45 -20.74 -1.86 2.93
N LEU A 46 -20.68 -2.85 3.83
CA LEU A 46 -21.86 -3.52 4.39
C LEU A 46 -22.75 -2.52 5.13
N CYS A 47 -22.15 -1.68 6.00
CA CYS A 47 -22.85 -0.64 6.73
C CYS A 47 -23.55 0.35 5.79
N ILE A 48 -22.83 0.89 4.81
CA ILE A 48 -23.38 1.85 3.85
C ILE A 48 -24.48 1.21 3.00
N ARG A 49 -24.34 -0.06 2.59
CA ARG A 49 -25.39 -0.75 1.82
C ARG A 49 -26.69 -0.91 2.61
N ILE A 50 -26.61 -1.22 3.90
CA ILE A 50 -27.78 -1.27 4.79
C ILE A 50 -28.42 0.12 4.89
N LEU A 51 -27.62 1.17 5.12
CA LEU A 51 -28.11 2.54 5.27
C LEU A 51 -28.69 3.13 3.97
N LEU A 52 -28.16 2.75 2.81
CA LEU A 52 -28.72 3.11 1.49
C LEU A 52 -30.11 2.49 1.30
N ASP A 53 -30.30 1.23 1.70
CA ASP A 53 -31.61 0.54 1.62
C ASP A 53 -32.62 1.17 2.59
N GLU A 54 -32.15 1.58 3.78
CA GLU A 54 -32.94 2.35 4.76
C GLU A 54 -33.18 3.82 4.36
N LYS A 55 -32.64 4.28 3.22
CA LYS A 55 -32.69 5.67 2.73
C LYS A 55 -32.14 6.72 3.71
N LYS A 56 -31.19 6.31 4.56
CA LYS A 56 -30.48 7.20 5.50
C LYS A 56 -29.24 7.85 4.88
N VAL A 57 -28.74 7.29 3.78
CA VAL A 57 -27.61 7.84 3.00
C VAL A 57 -28.10 8.10 1.57
N ASP A 58 -27.74 9.26 1.01
CA ASP A 58 -28.02 9.57 -0.39
C ASP A 58 -27.03 8.84 -1.32
N PRO A 59 -27.50 8.08 -2.33
CA PRO A 59 -26.63 7.48 -3.36
C PRO A 59 -25.69 8.47 -4.06
N HIS A 60 -26.12 9.72 -4.28
CA HIS A 60 -25.29 10.76 -4.89
C HIS A 60 -24.18 11.21 -3.95
N GLU A 61 -24.47 11.41 -2.66
CA GLU A 61 -23.46 11.71 -1.64
C GLU A 61 -22.46 10.54 -1.55
N TRP A 62 -22.92 9.29 -1.53
CA TRP A 62 -22.05 8.12 -1.53
C TRP A 62 -21.09 8.10 -2.72
N HIS A 63 -21.60 8.30 -3.93
CA HIS A 63 -20.74 8.35 -5.12
C HIS A 63 -19.74 9.50 -5.05
N PHE A 64 -20.17 10.68 -4.61
CA PHE A 64 -19.31 11.85 -4.44
C PHE A 64 -18.21 11.61 -3.40
N PHE A 65 -18.52 10.95 -2.28
CA PHE A 65 -17.54 10.60 -1.25
C PHE A 65 -16.40 9.74 -1.80
N LEU A 66 -16.71 8.81 -2.71
CA LEU A 66 -15.74 7.91 -3.32
C LEU A 66 -14.96 8.55 -4.47
N ALA A 67 -15.66 9.14 -5.44
CA ALA A 67 -15.07 9.67 -6.67
C ALA A 67 -14.43 11.05 -6.49
N GLY A 68 -14.89 11.81 -5.48
CA GLY A 68 -14.62 13.24 -5.37
C GLY A 68 -15.40 14.05 -6.41
N GLY A 69 -15.10 15.34 -6.51
CA GLY A 69 -15.71 16.23 -7.48
C GLY A 69 -14.79 17.38 -7.85
N SER A 70 -15.17 18.11 -8.89
CA SER A 70 -14.53 19.38 -9.26
C SER A 70 -15.30 20.54 -8.62
N PRO A 71 -14.60 21.59 -8.17
CA PRO A 71 -15.26 22.78 -7.64
C PRO A 71 -16.12 23.46 -8.72
N LEU A 72 -17.29 23.96 -8.33
CA LEU A 72 -18.19 24.71 -9.23
C LEU A 72 -17.64 26.10 -9.59
N ARG A 73 -16.78 26.64 -8.73
CA ARG A 73 -16.17 27.96 -8.88
C ARG A 73 -14.79 27.98 -8.27
N ASP A 74 -13.92 28.81 -8.84
CA ASP A 74 -12.61 29.10 -8.28
C ASP A 74 -12.74 30.19 -7.20
N ALA A 75 -12.28 29.88 -5.99
CA ALA A 75 -12.21 30.83 -4.88
C ALA A 75 -10.79 30.78 -4.28
N PRO A 76 -10.23 31.92 -3.85
CA PRO A 76 -8.91 31.93 -3.22
C PRO A 76 -8.95 31.14 -1.92
N ASN A 77 -7.85 30.44 -1.63
CA ASN A 77 -7.72 29.71 -0.38
C ASN A 77 -7.76 30.67 0.81
N PRO A 78 -8.71 30.53 1.74
CA PRO A 78 -8.87 31.45 2.86
C PRO A 78 -7.75 31.31 3.92
N ALA A 79 -7.04 30.18 3.94
CA ALA A 79 -5.95 29.92 4.89
C ALA A 79 -4.80 29.12 4.25
N PRO A 80 -3.98 29.76 3.39
CA PRO A 80 -2.88 29.09 2.68
C PRO A 80 -1.76 28.58 3.59
N GLU A 81 -1.71 29.04 4.85
CA GLU A 81 -0.70 28.63 5.83
C GLU A 81 -0.83 27.16 6.25
N TRP A 82 -2.06 26.62 6.29
CA TRP A 82 -2.31 25.26 6.79
C TRP A 82 -3.26 24.43 5.90
N ILE A 83 -4.05 25.06 5.03
CA ILE A 83 -4.86 24.35 4.04
C ILE A 83 -4.09 24.27 2.72
N SER A 84 -3.80 23.06 2.23
CA SER A 84 -3.24 22.89 0.89
C SER A 84 -4.27 23.24 -0.20
N LEU A 85 -3.81 23.66 -1.38
CA LEU A 85 -4.71 23.92 -2.51
C LEU A 85 -5.57 22.69 -2.86
N LYS A 86 -5.02 21.48 -2.71
CA LYS A 86 -5.75 20.23 -2.91
C LYS A 86 -6.90 20.08 -1.92
N ALA A 87 -6.62 20.24 -0.62
CA ALA A 87 -7.64 20.18 0.43
C ALA A 87 -8.72 21.25 0.23
N TRP A 88 -8.34 22.46 -0.15
CA TRP A 88 -9.28 23.53 -0.46
C TRP A 88 -10.18 23.19 -1.66
N ASN A 89 -9.63 22.63 -2.73
CA ASN A 89 -10.41 22.18 -3.88
C ASN A 89 -11.39 21.06 -3.51
N GLU A 90 -11.00 20.13 -2.62
CA GLU A 90 -11.90 19.09 -2.11
C GLU A 90 -13.05 19.68 -1.29
N ILE A 91 -12.79 20.69 -0.45
CA ILE A 91 -13.82 21.43 0.31
C ILE A 91 -14.76 22.19 -0.63
N MET A 92 -14.21 22.92 -1.60
CA MET A 92 -15.00 23.68 -2.58
C MET A 92 -15.87 22.76 -3.46
N ALA A 93 -15.37 21.56 -3.79
CA ALA A 93 -16.14 20.58 -4.54
C ALA A 93 -17.39 20.11 -3.77
N MET A 94 -17.42 20.17 -2.44
CA MET A 94 -18.60 19.82 -1.65
C MET A 94 -19.79 20.74 -1.95
N GLU A 95 -19.60 21.94 -2.52
CA GLU A 95 -20.69 22.85 -2.94
C GLU A 95 -21.61 22.21 -4.01
N ASN A 96 -21.16 21.14 -4.69
CA ASN A 96 -22.01 20.34 -5.59
C ASN A 96 -23.14 19.60 -4.86
N LEU A 97 -23.01 19.38 -3.56
CA LEU A 97 -24.01 18.71 -2.73
C LEU A 97 -24.93 19.75 -2.09
N SER A 98 -26.24 19.53 -2.18
CA SER A 98 -27.26 20.43 -1.63
C SER A 98 -27.06 20.70 -0.12
N SER A 99 -26.65 19.68 0.63
CA SER A 99 -26.40 19.73 2.08
C SER A 99 -25.19 20.60 2.48
N PHE A 100 -24.26 20.87 1.54
CA PHE A 100 -22.96 21.50 1.84
C PHE A 100 -22.79 22.92 1.28
N GLY A 101 -23.79 23.45 0.54
CA GLY A 101 -23.71 24.80 -0.03
C GLY A 101 -23.50 25.90 1.03
N GLU A 102 -24.18 25.80 2.17
CA GLU A 102 -23.98 26.73 3.29
C GLU A 102 -22.66 26.50 4.02
N PHE A 103 -22.22 25.25 4.14
CA PHE A 103 -20.95 24.89 4.78
C PHE A 103 -19.76 25.54 4.08
N VAL A 104 -19.66 25.41 2.76
CA VAL A 104 -18.54 25.98 1.98
C VAL A 104 -18.50 27.50 2.09
N ARG A 105 -19.67 28.17 2.13
CA ARG A 105 -19.78 29.62 2.29
C ARG A 105 -19.42 30.09 3.70
N ALA A 106 -19.77 29.32 4.73
CA ALA A 106 -19.48 29.64 6.12
C ALA A 106 -18.02 29.31 6.52
N PHE A 107 -17.36 28.41 5.80
CA PHE A 107 -16.01 27.93 6.13
C PHE A 107 -14.98 29.05 6.36
N PRO A 108 -14.87 30.09 5.51
CA PRO A 108 -13.92 31.19 5.72
C PRO A 108 -14.20 32.03 6.97
N HIS A 109 -15.44 32.02 7.49
CA HIS A 109 -15.82 32.80 8.66
C HIS A 109 -15.50 32.09 10.00
N GLN A 110 -15.21 30.78 9.97
CA GLN A 110 -14.99 29.96 11.16
C GLN A 110 -13.62 29.23 11.16
N LEU A 111 -12.62 29.82 10.50
CA LEU A 111 -11.28 29.23 10.33
C LEU A 111 -10.60 28.80 11.63
N SER A 112 -10.79 29.54 12.73
CA SER A 112 -10.17 29.22 14.03
C SER A 112 -10.62 27.86 14.57
N HIS A 113 -11.90 27.50 14.39
CA HIS A 113 -12.44 26.22 14.85
C HIS A 113 -11.96 25.07 13.97
N TYR A 114 -11.97 25.25 12.64
CA TYR A 114 -11.44 24.24 11.72
C TYR A 114 -9.93 24.03 11.86
N LYS A 115 -9.18 25.08 12.24
CA LYS A 115 -7.77 24.95 12.59
C LYS A 115 -7.57 24.06 13.83
N LYS A 116 -8.41 24.21 14.86
CA LYS A 116 -8.40 23.31 16.03
C LYS A 116 -8.66 21.86 15.64
N VAL A 117 -9.64 21.61 14.75
CA VAL A 117 -9.89 20.26 14.21
C VAL A 117 -8.68 19.76 13.43
N PHE A 118 -8.09 20.58 12.58
CA PHE A 118 -6.91 20.22 11.78
C PHE A 118 -5.70 19.85 12.64
N GLU A 119 -5.45 20.58 13.74
CA GLU A 119 -4.33 20.36 14.66
C GLU A 119 -4.59 19.24 15.69
N SER A 120 -5.84 18.77 15.84
CA SER A 120 -6.18 17.72 16.80
C SER A 120 -5.57 16.36 16.42
N LEU A 121 -5.20 15.56 17.43
CA LEU A 121 -4.75 14.17 17.24
C LEU A 121 -5.92 13.23 16.89
N GLU A 122 -7.12 13.55 17.37
CA GLU A 122 -8.36 12.79 17.15
C GLU A 122 -9.44 13.66 16.47
N PRO A 123 -9.21 14.18 15.24
CA PRO A 123 -10.12 15.10 14.56
C PRO A 123 -11.50 14.50 14.25
N HIS A 124 -11.58 13.17 14.19
CA HIS A 124 -12.81 12.42 13.94
C HIS A 124 -13.80 12.43 15.13
N ARG A 125 -13.35 12.88 16.31
CA ARG A 125 -14.17 13.00 17.54
C ARG A 125 -14.42 14.46 17.97
N GLU A 126 -13.76 15.41 17.33
CA GLU A 126 -13.98 16.83 17.61
C GLU A 126 -15.33 17.30 17.06
N GLU A 127 -16.02 18.15 17.81
CA GLU A 127 -17.30 18.71 17.36
C GLU A 127 -17.09 19.75 16.26
N LEU A 128 -17.97 19.72 15.25
CA LEU A 128 -18.00 20.77 14.22
C LEU A 128 -18.56 22.09 14.78
N PRO A 129 -18.27 23.24 14.17
CA PRO A 129 -18.82 24.50 14.65
C PRO A 129 -20.33 24.55 14.41
N ALA A 130 -21.08 25.19 15.31
CA ALA A 130 -22.51 25.39 15.13
C ALA A 130 -22.77 26.28 13.88
N PRO A 131 -23.77 25.97 13.05
CA PRO A 131 -24.83 24.96 13.20
C PRO A 131 -24.49 23.54 12.69
N PHE A 132 -23.33 23.36 12.06
CA PHE A 132 -23.00 22.15 11.27
C PHE A 132 -22.94 20.86 12.08
N ASN A 133 -22.58 20.91 13.37
CA ASN A 133 -22.57 19.73 14.23
C ASN A 133 -23.94 19.05 14.37
N LYS A 134 -25.03 19.84 14.27
CA LYS A 134 -26.41 19.34 14.38
C LYS A 134 -27.10 19.19 13.02
N SER A 135 -26.70 19.97 12.02
CA SER A 135 -27.33 19.93 10.70
C SER A 135 -26.78 18.80 9.82
N LEU A 136 -25.50 18.41 10.00
CA LEU A 136 -24.88 17.34 9.25
C LEU A 136 -25.05 16.00 9.96
N ASP A 137 -25.40 14.96 9.20
CA ASP A 137 -25.44 13.59 9.71
C ASP A 137 -24.02 12.98 9.88
N ASP A 138 -23.95 11.79 10.46
CA ASP A 138 -22.67 11.13 10.74
C ASP A 138 -21.91 10.74 9.47
N PHE A 139 -22.58 10.51 8.35
CA PHE A 139 -21.94 10.23 7.07
C PHE A 139 -21.38 11.51 6.43
N GLN A 140 -22.14 12.60 6.46
CA GLN A 140 -21.77 13.93 5.99
C GLN A 140 -20.58 14.51 6.77
N LYS A 141 -20.48 14.24 8.08
CA LYS A 141 -19.29 14.58 8.88
C LYS A 141 -18.00 13.93 8.34
N LEU A 142 -18.08 12.75 7.72
CA LEU A 142 -16.90 12.12 7.09
C LEU A 142 -16.38 12.90 5.88
N PHE A 143 -17.21 13.69 5.19
CA PHE A 143 -16.75 14.56 4.09
C PHE A 143 -15.87 15.68 4.63
N VAL A 144 -16.30 16.33 5.72
CA VAL A 144 -15.52 17.38 6.39
C VAL A 144 -14.18 16.82 6.88
N LEU A 145 -14.20 15.62 7.48
CA LEU A 145 -13.00 14.92 7.90
C LEU A 145 -12.08 14.59 6.71
N LYS A 146 -12.63 14.11 5.59
CA LYS A 146 -11.88 13.82 4.37
C LYS A 146 -11.20 15.08 3.81
N GLY A 147 -11.90 16.22 3.78
CA GLY A 147 -11.36 17.47 3.26
C GLY A 147 -10.25 18.08 4.13
N LEU A 148 -10.34 17.95 5.46
CA LEU A 148 -9.37 18.53 6.40
C LEU A 148 -8.24 17.58 6.81
N ARG A 149 -8.58 16.34 7.17
CA ARG A 149 -7.69 15.32 7.74
C ARG A 149 -7.94 13.95 7.10
N PRO A 150 -7.59 13.78 5.80
CA PRO A 150 -7.79 12.53 5.08
C PRO A 150 -7.07 11.32 5.71
N ASP A 151 -6.03 11.53 6.52
CA ASP A 151 -5.34 10.50 7.30
C ASP A 151 -6.23 9.81 8.33
N LYS A 152 -7.25 10.50 8.87
CA LYS A 152 -8.11 9.99 9.95
C LYS A 152 -9.46 9.48 9.47
N VAL A 153 -9.72 9.49 8.16
CA VAL A 153 -10.98 8.98 7.58
C VAL A 153 -11.22 7.52 7.94
N THR A 154 -10.18 6.70 7.99
CA THR A 154 -10.28 5.28 8.39
C THR A 154 -10.71 5.11 9.84
N ASN A 155 -10.22 5.96 10.76
CA ASN A 155 -10.71 6.03 12.13
C ASN A 155 -12.17 6.50 12.17
N GLY A 156 -12.52 7.53 11.39
CA GLY A 156 -13.91 7.96 11.23
C GLY A 156 -14.83 6.85 10.72
N MET A 157 -14.38 6.02 9.77
CA MET A 157 -15.11 4.85 9.30
C MET A 157 -15.32 3.81 10.41
N GLN A 158 -14.32 3.59 11.28
CA GLN A 158 -14.44 2.68 12.42
C GLN A 158 -15.49 3.17 13.43
N ASP A 159 -15.48 4.46 13.77
CA ASP A 159 -16.45 5.05 14.69
C ASP A 159 -17.86 5.05 14.08
N PHE A 160 -17.98 5.29 12.76
CA PHE A 160 -19.23 5.18 12.01
C PHE A 160 -19.81 3.75 12.06
N ILE A 161 -18.99 2.73 11.75
CA ILE A 161 -19.40 1.32 11.83
C ILE A 161 -19.79 0.95 13.27
N THR A 162 -19.02 1.41 14.25
CA THR A 162 -19.28 1.14 15.67
C THR A 162 -20.64 1.69 16.10
N SER A 163 -21.02 2.87 15.62
CA SER A 163 -22.28 3.53 15.97
C SER A 163 -23.50 2.88 15.29
N HIS A 164 -23.35 2.36 14.07
CA HIS A 164 -24.46 1.80 13.29
C HIS A 164 -24.60 0.27 13.37
N LEU A 165 -23.49 -0.48 13.32
CA LEU A 165 -23.48 -1.96 13.35
C LEU A 165 -22.94 -2.54 14.67
N GLY A 166 -22.15 -1.77 15.41
CA GLY A 166 -21.56 -2.16 16.70
C GLY A 166 -20.07 -2.52 16.62
N ARG A 167 -19.40 -2.50 17.78
CA ARG A 167 -17.95 -2.69 17.93
C ARG A 167 -17.41 -4.00 17.35
N ARG A 168 -18.22 -5.06 17.37
CA ARG A 168 -17.83 -6.41 16.90
C ARG A 168 -17.47 -6.48 15.41
N PHE A 169 -17.85 -5.48 14.62
CA PHE A 169 -17.51 -5.38 13.19
C PHE A 169 -16.15 -4.72 12.95
N VAL A 170 -15.54 -4.10 13.96
CA VAL A 170 -14.22 -3.44 13.85
C VAL A 170 -13.14 -4.26 14.57
N GLU A 171 -13.51 -4.98 15.63
CA GLU A 171 -12.57 -5.79 16.41
C GLU A 171 -11.95 -6.93 15.58
N PRO A 172 -10.63 -7.16 15.69
CA PRO A 172 -9.95 -8.21 14.97
C PRO A 172 -10.44 -9.58 15.44
N GLN A 173 -10.96 -10.38 14.51
CA GLN A 173 -11.39 -11.74 14.80
C GLN A 173 -10.21 -12.70 14.70
N THR A 174 -9.98 -13.47 15.76
CA THR A 174 -8.99 -14.56 15.75
C THR A 174 -9.41 -15.63 14.76
N THR A 175 -8.55 -15.93 13.79
CA THR A 175 -8.78 -17.02 12.85
C THR A 175 -8.47 -18.36 13.52
N ASP A 176 -9.48 -19.21 13.65
CA ASP A 176 -9.33 -20.56 14.21
C ASP A 176 -9.47 -21.63 13.11
N LEU A 177 -8.41 -22.42 12.92
CA LEU A 177 -8.40 -23.59 12.03
C LEU A 177 -9.52 -24.56 12.37
N SER A 178 -9.89 -24.69 13.65
CA SER A 178 -10.94 -25.59 14.11
C SER A 178 -12.32 -25.15 13.61
N ALA A 179 -12.58 -23.84 13.56
CA ALA A 179 -13.82 -23.29 13.01
C ALA A 179 -13.91 -23.54 11.49
N MET A 180 -12.83 -23.30 10.76
CA MET A 180 -12.78 -23.57 9.31
C MET A 180 -12.94 -25.07 9.00
N PHE A 181 -12.32 -25.93 9.79
CA PHE A 181 -12.44 -27.38 9.64
C PHE A 181 -13.88 -27.87 9.85
N LYS A 182 -14.62 -27.31 10.80
CA LYS A 182 -16.04 -27.64 11.04
C LYS A 182 -16.95 -27.31 9.86
N GLU A 183 -16.58 -26.33 9.04
CA GLU A 183 -17.32 -25.96 7.83
C GLU A 183 -16.93 -26.81 6.61
N SER A 184 -15.81 -27.53 6.68
CA SER A 184 -15.37 -28.44 5.63
C SER A 184 -16.04 -29.80 5.71
N SER A 185 -16.03 -30.50 4.58
CA SER A 185 -16.46 -31.90 4.46
C SER A 185 -15.50 -32.66 3.56
N SER A 186 -15.78 -33.93 3.25
CA SER A 186 -15.00 -34.71 2.30
C SER A 186 -15.05 -34.16 0.87
N ILE A 187 -16.04 -33.32 0.54
CA ILE A 187 -16.21 -32.73 -0.79
C ILE A 187 -15.96 -31.22 -0.84
N ILE A 188 -15.83 -30.56 0.32
CA ILE A 188 -15.56 -29.12 0.42
C ILE A 188 -14.08 -28.94 0.80
N PRO A 189 -13.21 -28.56 -0.16
CA PRO A 189 -11.80 -28.35 0.12
C PRO A 189 -11.56 -27.16 1.05
N LEU A 190 -10.38 -27.16 1.65
CA LEU A 190 -9.87 -26.10 2.50
C LEU A 190 -8.73 -25.38 1.79
N ILE A 191 -8.77 -24.06 1.72
CA ILE A 191 -7.78 -23.25 1.01
C ILE A 191 -7.15 -22.25 1.96
N PHE A 192 -5.82 -22.30 2.05
CA PHE A 192 -5.02 -21.21 2.59
C PHE A 192 -4.65 -20.24 1.48
N VAL A 193 -5.19 -19.03 1.57
CA VAL A 193 -4.84 -17.91 0.70
C VAL A 193 -3.67 -17.18 1.33
N LEU A 194 -2.49 -17.32 0.73
CA LEU A 194 -1.24 -16.87 1.32
C LEU A 194 -0.93 -15.43 0.91
N SER A 195 -0.50 -14.61 1.87
CA SER A 195 0.37 -13.48 1.56
C SER A 195 1.75 -14.01 1.17
N THR A 196 2.45 -13.25 0.35
CA THR A 196 3.84 -13.54 0.02
C THR A 196 4.69 -13.66 1.30
N GLY A 197 5.59 -14.64 1.32
CA GLY A 197 6.47 -14.92 2.46
C GLY A 197 5.84 -15.65 3.67
N THR A 198 4.60 -16.13 3.56
CA THR A 198 3.94 -16.93 4.62
C THR A 198 3.80 -18.41 4.25
N ASP A 199 3.92 -19.29 5.23
CA ASP A 199 3.71 -20.74 5.08
C ASP A 199 2.88 -21.30 6.26
N PRO A 200 1.66 -21.82 6.02
CA PRO A 200 0.82 -22.39 7.07
C PRO A 200 1.11 -23.86 7.37
N ALA A 201 2.10 -24.48 6.70
CA ALA A 201 2.37 -25.91 6.84
C ALA A 201 2.60 -26.32 8.30
N ALA A 202 3.40 -25.56 9.06
CA ALA A 202 3.68 -25.84 10.47
C ALA A 202 2.41 -25.85 11.34
N ASP A 203 1.51 -24.88 11.12
CA ASP A 203 0.25 -24.79 11.86
C ASP A 203 -0.72 -25.92 11.49
N LEU A 204 -0.74 -26.32 10.21
CA LEU A 204 -1.51 -27.47 9.74
C LEU A 204 -0.99 -28.78 10.34
N TYR A 205 0.32 -29.00 10.42
CA TYR A 205 0.89 -30.20 11.05
C TYR A 205 0.50 -30.28 12.53
N LYS A 206 0.67 -29.18 13.29
CA LYS A 206 0.22 -29.09 14.69
C LYS A 206 -1.29 -29.33 14.83
N PHE A 207 -2.10 -28.88 13.87
CA PHE A 207 -3.54 -29.15 13.86
C PHE A 207 -3.86 -30.62 13.55
N ALA A 208 -3.16 -31.23 12.60
CA ALA A 208 -3.31 -32.64 12.26
C ALA A 208 -2.90 -33.56 13.43
N ASP A 209 -1.88 -33.18 14.21
CA ASP A 209 -1.51 -33.88 15.45
C ASP A 209 -2.65 -33.84 16.47
N ARG A 210 -3.23 -32.65 16.70
CA ARG A 210 -4.39 -32.50 17.60
C ARG A 210 -5.60 -33.33 17.16
N MET A 211 -5.81 -33.46 15.84
CA MET A 211 -6.87 -34.28 15.25
C MET A 211 -6.49 -35.76 15.08
N LYS A 212 -5.31 -36.19 15.53
CA LYS A 212 -4.76 -37.55 15.37
C LYS A 212 -4.66 -38.03 13.91
N MET A 213 -4.55 -37.10 12.96
CA MET A 213 -4.44 -37.35 11.52
C MET A 213 -3.04 -37.13 10.95
N ALA A 214 -2.05 -36.73 11.77
CA ALA A 214 -0.70 -36.43 11.29
C ALA A 214 -0.02 -37.58 10.51
N LYS A 215 -0.19 -38.83 10.95
CA LYS A 215 0.35 -40.01 10.23
C LYS A 215 -0.37 -40.30 8.90
N ARG A 216 -1.56 -39.73 8.71
CA ARG A 216 -2.42 -39.86 7.52
C ARG A 216 -2.52 -38.53 6.75
N LEU A 217 -1.60 -37.60 6.99
CA LEU A 217 -1.49 -36.36 6.26
C LEU A 217 -0.36 -36.50 5.23
N PHE A 218 -0.71 -36.46 3.95
CA PHE A 218 0.24 -36.54 2.85
C PHE A 218 0.36 -35.18 2.18
N SER A 219 1.57 -34.62 2.18
CA SER A 219 1.85 -33.32 1.57
C SER A 219 2.66 -33.47 0.27
N ILE A 220 2.35 -32.63 -0.73
CA ILE A 220 3.18 -32.46 -1.93
C ILE A 220 3.25 -30.97 -2.29
N SER A 221 4.46 -30.48 -2.55
CA SER A 221 4.65 -29.14 -3.11
C SER A 221 4.55 -29.20 -4.62
N LEU A 222 3.57 -28.49 -5.16
CA LEU A 222 3.29 -28.48 -6.60
C LEU A 222 4.30 -27.57 -7.31
N GLY A 223 4.87 -28.13 -8.37
CA GLY A 223 5.77 -27.45 -9.29
C GLY A 223 5.72 -28.19 -10.63
N GLN A 224 6.68 -27.88 -11.51
CA GLN A 224 6.71 -28.49 -12.84
C GLN A 224 6.79 -30.03 -12.74
N GLY A 225 5.83 -30.73 -13.35
CA GLY A 225 5.82 -32.20 -13.43
C GLY A 225 5.23 -32.95 -12.24
N GLN A 226 4.78 -32.29 -11.16
CA GLN A 226 4.24 -32.96 -9.97
C GLN A 226 2.75 -33.34 -10.06
N GLY A 227 2.02 -32.85 -11.08
CA GLY A 227 0.57 -33.08 -11.24
C GLY A 227 0.13 -34.55 -11.21
N PRO A 228 0.74 -35.47 -11.98
CA PRO A 228 0.33 -36.88 -11.98
C PRO A 228 0.54 -37.57 -10.62
N ARG A 229 1.58 -37.19 -9.88
CA ARG A 229 1.85 -37.70 -8.53
C ARG A 229 0.81 -37.19 -7.53
N ALA A 230 0.43 -35.92 -7.65
CA ALA A 230 -0.63 -35.33 -6.84
C ALA A 230 -2.00 -35.99 -7.10
N GLU A 231 -2.33 -36.30 -8.36
CA GLU A 231 -3.55 -37.01 -8.74
C GLU A 231 -3.60 -38.41 -8.11
N LYS A 232 -2.52 -39.20 -8.23
CA LYS A 232 -2.44 -40.52 -7.60
C LYS A 232 -2.57 -40.44 -6.07
N MET A 233 -1.90 -39.48 -5.44
CA MET A 233 -1.98 -39.28 -4.00
C MET A 233 -3.40 -38.92 -3.55
N MET A 234 -4.12 -38.14 -4.37
CA MET A 234 -5.52 -37.83 -4.12
C MET A 234 -6.40 -39.07 -4.23
N THR A 235 -6.28 -39.86 -5.30
CA THR A 235 -7.09 -41.08 -5.47
C THR A 235 -6.89 -42.07 -4.33
N ASP A 236 -5.63 -42.30 -3.93
CA ASP A 236 -5.32 -43.23 -2.83
C ASP A 236 -5.90 -42.71 -1.49
N ALA A 237 -5.90 -41.39 -1.28
CA ALA A 237 -6.45 -40.78 -0.08
C ALA A 237 -7.98 -40.77 -0.02
N LEU A 238 -8.67 -40.75 -1.17
CA LEU A 238 -10.13 -40.81 -1.25
C LEU A 238 -10.67 -42.15 -0.71
N ASP A 239 -9.99 -43.24 -1.02
CA ASP A 239 -10.37 -44.60 -0.58
C ASP A 239 -10.03 -44.83 0.90
N VAL A 240 -8.84 -44.40 1.35
CA VAL A 240 -8.33 -44.66 2.71
C VAL A 240 -8.87 -43.67 3.74
N GLY A 241 -9.33 -42.48 3.31
CA GLY A 241 -9.75 -41.42 4.23
C GLY A 241 -8.61 -40.60 4.81
N SER A 242 -7.58 -40.34 4.01
CA SER A 242 -6.41 -39.58 4.43
C SER A 242 -6.55 -38.08 4.11
N TRP A 243 -5.72 -37.25 4.74
CA TRP A 243 -5.65 -35.82 4.42
C TRP A 243 -4.59 -35.59 3.36
N VAL A 244 -4.92 -34.77 2.38
CA VAL A 244 -3.99 -34.40 1.30
C VAL A 244 -3.72 -32.91 1.38
N PHE A 245 -2.44 -32.54 1.37
CA PHE A 245 -1.99 -31.16 1.42
C PHE A 245 -1.18 -30.77 0.18
N PHE A 246 -1.80 -30.00 -0.71
CA PHE A 246 -1.17 -29.46 -1.90
C PHE A 246 -0.60 -28.06 -1.62
N GLN A 247 0.73 -27.96 -1.65
CA GLN A 247 1.42 -26.70 -1.45
C GLN A 247 1.66 -25.98 -2.78
N ASN A 248 1.62 -24.65 -2.76
CA ASN A 248 2.00 -23.78 -3.88
C ASN A 248 1.24 -24.06 -5.19
N CYS A 249 -0.09 -24.21 -5.13
CA CYS A 249 -0.92 -24.52 -6.29
C CYS A 249 -0.76 -23.53 -7.46
N HIS A 250 -0.53 -22.24 -7.17
CA HIS A 250 -0.22 -21.20 -8.16
C HIS A 250 1.00 -21.49 -9.04
N LEU A 251 1.94 -22.33 -8.59
CA LEU A 251 3.13 -22.72 -9.37
C LEU A 251 2.87 -23.84 -10.39
N ALA A 252 1.67 -24.43 -10.39
CA ALA A 252 1.29 -25.51 -11.32
C ALA A 252 0.05 -25.15 -12.17
N PRO A 253 0.07 -24.04 -12.94
CA PRO A 253 -1.10 -23.56 -13.68
C PRO A 253 -1.61 -24.56 -14.74
N SER A 254 -0.73 -25.36 -15.34
CA SER A 254 -1.12 -26.36 -16.33
C SER A 254 -1.95 -27.52 -15.77
N TRP A 255 -1.85 -27.79 -14.46
CA TRP A 255 -2.57 -28.86 -13.79
C TRP A 255 -3.86 -28.40 -13.10
N MET A 256 -4.01 -27.09 -12.87
CA MET A 256 -5.20 -26.51 -12.22
C MET A 256 -6.54 -26.93 -12.85
N PRO A 257 -6.71 -26.97 -14.19
CA PRO A 257 -7.96 -27.45 -14.80
C PRO A 257 -8.24 -28.94 -14.55
N ARG A 258 -7.19 -29.75 -14.32
CA ARG A 258 -7.34 -31.16 -13.97
C ARG A 258 -7.78 -31.31 -12.52
N LEU A 259 -7.17 -30.55 -11.61
CA LEU A 259 -7.58 -30.49 -10.21
C LEU A 259 -9.05 -30.06 -10.07
N GLU A 260 -9.49 -29.07 -10.84
CA GLU A 260 -10.89 -28.63 -10.91
C GLU A 260 -11.84 -29.79 -11.21
N ARG A 261 -11.56 -30.54 -12.29
CA ARG A 261 -12.36 -31.71 -12.64
C ARG A 261 -12.37 -32.78 -11.54
N LEU A 262 -11.22 -33.05 -10.92
CA LEU A 262 -11.12 -34.04 -9.85
C LEU A 262 -12.00 -33.66 -8.65
N VAL A 263 -11.98 -32.39 -8.24
CA VAL A 263 -12.80 -31.88 -7.13
C VAL A 263 -14.29 -31.88 -7.49
N GLU A 264 -14.66 -31.49 -8.70
CA GLU A 264 -16.06 -31.50 -9.17
C GLU A 264 -16.65 -32.92 -9.26
N THR A 265 -15.82 -33.93 -9.55
CA THR A 265 -16.26 -35.34 -9.61
C THR A 265 -16.41 -36.02 -8.25
N LEU A 266 -16.06 -35.35 -7.13
CA LEU A 266 -16.16 -35.95 -5.81
C LEU A 266 -17.63 -36.17 -5.41
N ASN A 267 -18.01 -37.44 -5.27
CA ASN A 267 -19.34 -37.82 -4.82
C ASN A 267 -19.33 -38.13 -3.31
N PRO A 268 -20.17 -37.47 -2.47
CA PRO A 268 -20.27 -37.75 -1.03
C PRO A 268 -20.47 -39.22 -0.67
N ASP A 269 -21.14 -39.99 -1.53
CA ASP A 269 -21.46 -41.40 -1.27
C ASP A 269 -20.29 -42.35 -1.56
N GLN A 270 -19.31 -41.91 -2.37
CA GLN A 270 -18.15 -42.72 -2.77
C GLN A 270 -16.89 -42.37 -1.97
N VAL A 271 -16.82 -41.17 -1.42
CA VAL A 271 -15.61 -40.66 -0.74
C VAL A 271 -15.65 -40.96 0.76
N HIS A 272 -14.52 -41.39 1.31
CA HIS A 272 -14.41 -41.62 2.75
C HIS A 272 -14.68 -40.34 3.57
N ARG A 273 -15.46 -40.45 4.65
CA ARG A 273 -15.91 -39.28 5.45
C ARG A 273 -14.79 -38.48 6.12
N GLU A 274 -13.67 -39.14 6.44
CA GLU A 274 -12.48 -38.51 7.05
C GLU A 274 -11.55 -37.84 6.04
N PHE A 275 -11.73 -38.07 4.72
CA PHE A 275 -10.91 -37.44 3.70
C PHE A 275 -11.04 -35.91 3.77
N ARG A 276 -9.92 -35.21 3.65
CA ARG A 276 -9.87 -33.74 3.56
C ARG A 276 -8.80 -33.30 2.58
N LEU A 277 -9.17 -32.35 1.72
CA LEU A 277 -8.26 -31.73 0.76
C LEU A 277 -7.88 -30.32 1.25
N TRP A 278 -6.58 -30.11 1.47
CA TRP A 278 -5.98 -28.84 1.86
C TRP A 278 -5.14 -28.30 0.71
N LEU A 279 -5.38 -27.04 0.34
CA LEU A 279 -4.70 -26.35 -0.75
C LEU A 279 -4.02 -25.09 -0.20
N THR A 280 -2.87 -24.72 -0.74
CA THR A 280 -2.30 -23.37 -0.54
C THR A 280 -2.05 -22.69 -1.86
N SER A 281 -2.37 -21.40 -1.92
CA SER A 281 -2.06 -20.59 -3.09
C SER A 281 -1.92 -19.13 -2.70
N THR A 282 -0.99 -18.43 -3.34
CA THR A 282 -1.10 -16.97 -3.46
C THR A 282 -2.24 -16.64 -4.43
N PRO A 283 -2.86 -15.44 -4.33
CA PRO A 283 -3.87 -15.02 -5.28
C PRO A 283 -3.33 -15.05 -6.71
N SER A 284 -3.95 -15.88 -7.57
CA SER A 284 -3.52 -16.09 -8.95
C SER A 284 -4.75 -16.17 -9.86
N PRO A 285 -4.76 -15.49 -11.02
CA PRO A 285 -5.86 -15.56 -11.97
C PRO A 285 -5.98 -16.94 -12.64
N GLN A 286 -4.97 -17.80 -12.51
CA GLN A 286 -4.96 -19.17 -13.05
C GLN A 286 -5.58 -20.19 -12.07
N PHE A 287 -5.86 -19.81 -10.82
CA PHE A 287 -6.47 -20.71 -9.85
C PHE A 287 -7.96 -20.93 -10.20
N PRO A 288 -8.49 -22.17 -10.17
CA PRO A 288 -9.85 -22.46 -10.63
C PRO A 288 -10.93 -21.75 -9.80
N VAL A 289 -11.84 -21.07 -10.49
CA VAL A 289 -12.93 -20.30 -9.83
C VAL A 289 -13.92 -21.22 -9.15
N SER A 290 -14.21 -22.40 -9.72
CA SER A 290 -15.12 -23.41 -9.15
C SER A 290 -14.66 -23.89 -7.77
N ILE A 291 -13.38 -24.26 -7.65
CA ILE A 291 -12.75 -24.68 -6.38
C ILE A 291 -12.77 -23.48 -5.41
N LEU A 292 -12.43 -22.29 -5.89
CA LEU A 292 -12.49 -21.08 -5.06
C LEU A 292 -13.93 -20.75 -4.64
N GLN A 293 -14.97 -21.07 -5.38
CA GLN A 293 -16.35 -20.86 -4.94
C GLN A 293 -16.75 -21.90 -3.89
N ASN A 294 -16.46 -23.17 -4.15
CA ASN A 294 -16.90 -24.34 -3.39
C ASN A 294 -15.91 -24.81 -2.31
N SER A 295 -15.24 -23.87 -1.63
CA SER A 295 -14.26 -24.17 -0.58
C SER A 295 -14.40 -23.27 0.63
N ALA A 296 -13.93 -23.79 1.76
CA ALA A 296 -13.67 -23.01 2.97
C ALA A 296 -12.29 -22.34 2.83
N LYS A 297 -12.22 -21.02 2.92
CA LYS A 297 -10.97 -20.27 2.75
C LYS A 297 -10.55 -19.57 4.03
N MET A 298 -9.25 -19.52 4.23
CA MET A 298 -8.61 -18.73 5.27
C MET A 298 -7.43 -17.98 4.67
N THR A 299 -7.37 -16.67 4.91
CA THR A 299 -6.18 -15.88 4.61
C THR A 299 -5.12 -16.10 5.69
N VAL A 300 -3.88 -16.26 5.23
CA VAL A 300 -2.70 -16.38 6.09
C VAL A 300 -1.78 -15.22 5.73
N GLU A 301 -1.63 -14.30 6.67
CA GLU A 301 -0.82 -13.08 6.52
C GLU A 301 0.16 -12.98 7.69
N PRO A 302 1.31 -12.32 7.49
CA PRO A 302 2.15 -11.97 8.62
C PRO A 302 1.35 -11.05 9.57
N PRO A 303 1.53 -11.19 10.88
CA PRO A 303 0.85 -10.35 11.84
C PRO A 303 1.28 -8.89 11.65
N ARG A 304 0.36 -7.96 11.90
CA ARG A 304 0.62 -6.53 11.81
C ARG A 304 1.04 -5.96 13.16
N GLY A 305 1.99 -5.03 13.12
CA GLY A 305 2.59 -4.38 14.28
C GLY A 305 3.80 -5.14 14.82
N VAL A 306 4.72 -4.40 15.43
CA VAL A 306 5.96 -4.94 15.98
C VAL A 306 5.67 -5.95 17.07
N LYS A 307 4.73 -5.63 17.97
CA LYS A 307 4.24 -6.52 19.03
C LYS A 307 3.89 -7.93 18.55
N ALA A 308 3.07 -8.02 17.51
CA ALA A 308 2.55 -9.29 17.05
C ALA A 308 3.62 -10.09 16.27
N ASN A 309 4.52 -9.40 15.56
CA ASN A 309 5.71 -10.00 14.96
C ASN A 309 6.68 -10.57 16.01
N MET A 310 6.96 -9.81 17.06
CA MET A 310 7.77 -10.23 18.20
C MET A 310 7.19 -11.47 18.89
N LEU A 311 5.88 -11.46 19.18
CA LEU A 311 5.22 -12.59 19.82
C LEU A 311 5.32 -13.85 18.96
N ARG A 312 5.13 -13.72 17.65
CA ARG A 312 5.27 -14.83 16.70
C ARG A 312 6.71 -15.35 16.64
N ALA A 313 7.70 -14.47 16.60
CA ALA A 313 9.12 -14.84 16.61
C ALA A 313 9.49 -15.63 17.87
N TYR A 314 9.05 -15.17 19.05
CA TYR A 314 9.31 -15.85 20.32
C TYR A 314 8.61 -17.20 20.43
N LEU A 315 7.35 -17.30 20.00
CA LEU A 315 6.59 -18.55 20.08
C LEU A 315 7.06 -19.62 19.09
N ASN A 316 7.54 -19.22 17.90
CA ASN A 316 7.86 -20.15 16.83
C ASN A 316 9.36 -20.38 16.64
N GLN A 317 10.19 -19.33 16.64
CA GLN A 317 11.62 -19.43 16.29
C GLN A 317 12.50 -19.57 17.53
N VAL A 318 12.23 -18.78 18.58
CA VAL A 318 13.03 -18.81 19.83
C VAL A 318 12.81 -20.11 20.60
N SER A 319 11.63 -20.74 20.46
CA SER A 319 11.33 -22.02 21.08
C SER A 319 12.31 -23.13 20.68
N ASP A 320 12.97 -23.05 19.52
CA ASP A 320 13.97 -24.03 19.07
C ASP A 320 15.29 -23.95 19.88
N LEU A 321 15.55 -22.83 20.56
CA LEU A 321 16.77 -22.57 21.34
C LEU A 321 16.51 -22.45 22.84
N LEU A 322 15.37 -22.98 23.30
CA LEU A 322 14.96 -22.89 24.69
C LEU A 322 15.95 -23.57 25.65
N ASP A 323 16.57 -24.65 25.20
CA ASP A 323 17.60 -25.38 25.97
C ASP A 323 18.81 -24.49 26.28
N PHE A 324 19.27 -23.71 25.30
CA PHE A 324 20.36 -22.76 25.52
C PHE A 324 19.90 -21.55 26.34
N PHE A 325 18.67 -21.07 26.10
CA PHE A 325 18.07 -19.95 26.82
C PHE A 325 18.00 -20.20 28.35
N HIS A 326 17.82 -21.45 28.76
CA HIS A 326 17.78 -21.88 30.16
C HIS A 326 19.12 -22.43 30.68
N SER A 327 20.18 -22.43 29.87
CA SER A 327 21.50 -22.90 30.29
C SER A 327 22.20 -21.89 31.20
N GLU A 328 23.14 -22.37 32.04
CA GLU A 328 23.96 -21.54 32.93
C GLU A 328 25.23 -20.99 32.24
N HIS A 329 25.27 -20.99 30.91
CA HIS A 329 26.45 -20.56 30.17
C HIS A 329 26.65 -19.03 30.27
N GLU A 330 27.88 -18.57 30.47
CA GLU A 330 28.20 -17.14 30.74
C GLU A 330 27.65 -16.17 29.66
N LYS A 331 27.61 -16.62 28.41
CA LYS A 331 27.14 -15.83 27.26
C LYS A 331 25.61 -15.80 27.06
N VAL A 332 24.84 -16.47 27.91
CA VAL A 332 23.37 -16.55 27.77
C VAL A 332 22.74 -15.17 27.96
N ALA A 333 23.22 -14.37 28.91
CA ALA A 333 22.75 -12.99 29.10
C ALA A 333 22.87 -12.16 27.82
N THR A 334 24.07 -12.14 27.24
CA THR A 334 24.38 -11.45 25.98
C THR A 334 23.53 -11.98 24.82
N PHE A 335 23.35 -13.30 24.73
CA PHE A 335 22.49 -13.92 23.72
C PHE A 335 21.04 -13.47 23.86
N LYS A 336 20.48 -13.42 25.07
CA LYS A 336 19.09 -12.96 25.30
C LYS A 336 18.87 -11.52 24.83
N TRP A 337 19.78 -10.61 25.15
CA TRP A 337 19.68 -9.20 24.75
C TRP A 337 19.82 -9.01 23.22
N LEU A 338 20.80 -9.68 22.61
CA LEU A 338 21.00 -9.61 21.15
C LEU A 338 19.88 -10.33 20.39
N LEU A 339 19.31 -11.39 20.94
CA LEU A 339 18.15 -12.09 20.37
C LEU A 339 16.91 -11.20 20.40
N PHE A 340 16.62 -10.55 21.53
CA PHE A 340 15.50 -9.60 21.63
C PHE A 340 15.67 -8.47 20.61
N SER A 341 16.88 -7.89 20.53
CA SER A 341 17.21 -6.84 19.58
C SER A 341 17.05 -7.28 18.12
N LEU A 342 17.53 -8.47 17.77
CA LEU A 342 17.40 -9.04 16.42
C LEU A 342 15.93 -9.30 16.05
N CYS A 343 15.13 -9.83 16.97
CA CYS A 343 13.69 -10.02 16.75
C CYS A 343 12.98 -8.67 16.57
N LEU A 344 13.37 -7.64 17.35
CA LEU A 344 12.81 -6.30 17.25
C LEU A 344 13.15 -5.65 15.91
N PHE A 345 14.43 -5.73 15.50
CA PHE A 345 14.91 -5.32 14.18
C PHE A 345 14.11 -5.98 13.06
N HIS A 346 13.87 -7.29 13.14
CA HIS A 346 13.07 -8.00 12.14
C HIS A 346 11.63 -7.48 12.08
N GLY A 347 10.99 -7.26 13.23
CA GLY A 347 9.66 -6.66 13.30
C GLY A 347 9.62 -5.25 12.70
N VAL A 348 10.64 -4.45 12.97
CA VAL A 348 10.81 -3.09 12.43
C VAL A 348 10.99 -3.11 10.91
N LEU A 349 11.80 -4.00 10.36
CA LEU A 349 11.95 -4.15 8.91
C LEU A 349 10.65 -4.53 8.21
N LEU A 350 9.89 -5.46 8.79
CA LEU A 350 8.61 -5.91 8.24
C LEU A 350 7.58 -4.77 8.19
N GLU A 351 7.48 -4.02 9.29
CA GLU A 351 6.55 -2.91 9.41
C GLU A 351 6.99 -1.67 8.64
N ARG A 352 8.30 -1.44 8.47
CA ARG A 352 8.84 -0.30 7.71
C ARG A 352 8.36 -0.29 6.25
N ARG A 353 8.03 -1.46 5.69
CA ARG A 353 7.42 -1.61 4.36
C ARG A 353 6.08 -0.86 4.21
N LYS A 354 5.34 -0.63 5.30
CA LYS A 354 4.03 0.07 5.26
C LYS A 354 4.16 1.53 4.82
N PHE A 355 5.33 2.14 5.01
CA PHE A 355 5.60 3.54 4.66
C PHE A 355 5.94 3.73 3.16
N GLY A 356 5.92 2.67 2.36
CA GLY A 356 6.28 2.74 0.95
C GLY A 356 7.69 3.33 0.76
N PRO A 357 7.89 4.26 -0.20
CA PRO A 357 9.20 4.86 -0.47
C PRO A 357 9.84 5.61 0.71
N LEU A 358 9.07 6.03 1.72
CA LEU A 358 9.64 6.62 2.95
C LEU A 358 10.35 5.57 3.82
N GLY A 359 9.93 4.31 3.73
CA GLY A 359 10.58 3.19 4.40
C GLY A 359 11.69 2.57 3.56
N PHE A 360 11.32 2.07 2.38
CA PHE A 360 12.20 1.52 1.35
C PHE A 360 11.66 1.86 -0.03
N ASN A 361 12.53 2.19 -0.99
CA ASN A 361 12.14 2.47 -2.37
C ASN A 361 11.43 1.26 -3.00
N ILE A 362 11.93 0.05 -2.71
CA ILE A 362 11.35 -1.21 -3.18
C ILE A 362 10.74 -1.98 -1.99
N PRO A 363 9.52 -2.51 -2.12
CA PRO A 363 8.88 -3.27 -1.04
C PRO A 363 9.49 -4.68 -0.92
N TYR A 364 10.62 -4.80 -0.23
CA TYR A 364 11.30 -6.07 0.01
C TYR A 364 10.48 -7.04 0.87
N GLU A 365 10.70 -8.33 0.62
CA GLU A 365 10.04 -9.41 1.37
C GLU A 365 11.05 -10.12 2.27
N PHE A 366 11.03 -9.74 3.54
CA PHE A 366 11.75 -10.43 4.59
C PHE A 366 10.88 -11.54 5.17
N THR A 367 11.49 -12.68 5.46
CA THR A 367 10.79 -13.91 5.86
C THR A 367 11.27 -14.39 7.22
N ASP A 368 10.47 -15.22 7.87
CA ASP A 368 10.84 -15.86 9.15
C ASP A 368 12.09 -16.76 8.97
N GLY A 369 12.33 -17.27 7.76
CA GLY A 369 13.55 -18.01 7.43
C GLY A 369 14.81 -17.15 7.52
N ASP A 370 14.74 -15.88 7.11
CA ASP A 370 15.87 -14.95 7.22
C ASP A 370 16.19 -14.68 8.70
N LEU A 371 15.16 -14.50 9.54
CA LEU A 371 15.31 -14.37 10.98
C LEU A 371 15.92 -15.64 11.60
N LYS A 372 15.41 -16.82 11.25
CA LYS A 372 15.89 -18.12 11.78
C LYS A 372 17.38 -18.33 11.52
N ILE A 373 17.85 -18.00 10.32
CA ILE A 373 19.26 -18.09 9.96
C ILE A 373 20.08 -17.09 10.78
N CYS A 374 19.62 -15.84 10.93
CA CYS A 374 20.29 -14.84 11.75
C CYS A 374 20.40 -15.26 13.22
N ILE A 375 19.33 -15.83 13.80
CA ILE A 375 19.32 -16.36 15.17
C ILE A 375 20.33 -17.51 15.32
N SER A 376 20.36 -18.43 14.36
CA SER A 376 21.27 -19.57 14.37
C SER A 376 22.74 -19.12 14.27
N GLN A 377 23.02 -18.13 13.41
CA GLN A 377 24.34 -17.52 13.27
C GLN A 377 24.74 -16.73 14.52
N LEU A 378 23.81 -15.99 15.14
CA LEU A 378 24.04 -15.30 16.41
C LEU A 378 24.49 -16.29 17.49
N HIS A 379 23.76 -17.39 17.66
CA HIS A 379 24.11 -18.45 18.60
C HIS A 379 25.49 -19.05 18.29
N MET A 380 25.74 -19.41 17.03
CA MET A 380 27.02 -19.98 16.58
C MET A 380 28.21 -19.05 16.87
N PHE A 381 28.16 -17.79 16.42
CA PHE A 381 29.28 -16.87 16.55
C PHE A 381 29.51 -16.42 17.98
N LEU A 382 28.46 -16.28 18.79
CA LEU A 382 28.66 -16.00 20.22
C LEU A 382 29.39 -17.14 20.92
N LEU A 383 29.16 -18.40 20.56
CA LEU A 383 29.89 -19.53 21.16
C LEU A 383 31.33 -19.64 20.65
N GLU A 384 31.56 -19.37 19.36
CA GLU A 384 32.88 -19.51 18.71
C GLU A 384 33.89 -18.44 19.16
N TYR A 385 33.48 -17.17 19.26
CA TYR A 385 34.39 -16.06 19.58
C TYR A 385 34.40 -15.73 21.06
N SER A 386 35.55 -15.36 21.63
CA SER A 386 35.65 -14.93 23.04
C SER A 386 34.98 -13.58 23.28
N GLU A 387 35.20 -12.62 22.38
CA GLU A 387 34.56 -11.30 22.36
C GLU A 387 33.35 -11.29 21.43
N ILE A 388 32.41 -10.36 21.66
CA ILE A 388 31.19 -10.24 20.84
C ILE A 388 31.58 -9.75 19.43
N PRO A 389 31.40 -10.56 18.37
CA PRO A 389 31.91 -10.23 17.04
C PRO A 389 30.92 -9.35 16.26
N PHE A 390 30.65 -8.13 16.74
CA PHE A 390 29.68 -7.21 16.13
C PHE A 390 29.90 -7.00 14.63
N LYS A 391 31.16 -6.87 14.18
CA LYS A 391 31.49 -6.72 12.76
C LYS A 391 31.01 -7.91 11.92
N VAL A 392 31.15 -9.13 12.44
CA VAL A 392 30.69 -10.36 11.77
C VAL A 392 29.17 -10.40 11.78
N LEU A 393 28.54 -10.15 12.93
CA LEU A 393 27.07 -10.16 13.07
C LEU A 393 26.38 -9.12 12.17
N VAL A 394 26.90 -7.90 12.13
CA VAL A 394 26.40 -6.83 11.24
C VAL A 394 26.62 -7.22 9.78
N TYR A 395 27.77 -7.81 9.44
CA TYR A 395 28.03 -8.23 8.07
C TYR A 395 27.12 -9.38 7.62
N THR A 396 26.93 -10.41 8.44
CA THR A 396 26.08 -11.56 8.07
C THR A 396 24.60 -11.19 8.05
N ALA A 397 24.08 -10.53 9.09
CA ALA A 397 22.69 -10.10 9.12
C ALA A 397 22.41 -9.02 8.07
N GLY A 398 23.25 -8.00 8.01
CA GLY A 398 23.07 -6.82 7.16
C GLY A 398 23.41 -7.06 5.70
N HIS A 399 24.60 -7.58 5.36
CA HIS A 399 25.04 -7.66 3.96
C HIS A 399 24.59 -8.95 3.27
N ILE A 400 24.49 -10.06 4.01
CA ILE A 400 24.24 -11.39 3.43
C ILE A 400 22.76 -11.78 3.56
N ASN A 401 22.24 -11.85 4.78
CA ASN A 401 20.90 -12.41 5.02
C ASN A 401 19.80 -11.43 4.57
N TYR A 402 19.67 -10.28 5.26
CA TYR A 402 18.67 -9.28 4.89
C TYR A 402 19.11 -8.47 3.67
N GLY A 403 20.37 -8.02 3.62
CA GLY A 403 20.90 -7.27 2.47
C GLY A 403 21.01 -8.07 1.18
N GLY A 404 21.07 -9.40 1.24
CA GLY A 404 20.97 -10.25 0.04
C GLY A 404 19.61 -10.18 -0.64
N ARG A 405 18.56 -9.73 0.06
CA ARG A 405 17.23 -9.45 -0.51
C ARG A 405 17.13 -8.05 -1.11
N VAL A 406 18.00 -7.14 -0.69
CA VAL A 406 17.94 -5.72 -1.05
C VAL A 406 18.73 -5.49 -2.33
N THR A 407 18.04 -4.99 -3.35
CA THR A 407 18.59 -4.78 -4.69
C THR A 407 19.07 -3.35 -4.95
N ASP A 408 18.57 -2.37 -4.20
CA ASP A 408 18.90 -0.95 -4.34
C ASP A 408 19.96 -0.54 -3.31
N ASP A 409 21.01 0.18 -3.75
CA ASP A 409 22.12 0.54 -2.88
C ASP A 409 21.74 1.56 -1.80
N TRP A 410 20.76 2.44 -2.07
CA TRP A 410 20.27 3.40 -1.09
C TRP A 410 19.42 2.71 -0.02
N ASP A 411 18.55 1.80 -0.43
CA ASP A 411 17.81 0.95 0.49
C ASP A 411 18.75 0.06 1.32
N ARG A 412 19.86 -0.42 0.73
CA ARG A 412 20.87 -1.20 1.45
C ARG A 412 21.58 -0.35 2.50
N ARG A 413 21.92 0.88 2.17
CA ARG A 413 22.47 1.84 3.14
C ARG A 413 21.48 2.15 4.26
N CYS A 414 20.20 2.34 3.93
CA CYS A 414 19.12 2.53 4.91
C CYS A 414 19.04 1.32 5.86
N LEU A 415 19.02 0.10 5.33
CA LEU A 415 18.98 -1.13 6.12
C LEU A 415 20.18 -1.24 7.08
N MET A 416 21.38 -0.89 6.62
CA MET A 416 22.59 -0.90 7.47
C MET A 416 22.52 0.11 8.59
N ASN A 417 22.02 1.32 8.31
CA ASN A 417 21.85 2.35 9.33
C ASN A 417 20.84 1.91 10.39
N VAL A 418 19.71 1.34 9.97
CA VAL A 418 18.72 0.79 10.92
C VAL A 418 19.37 -0.33 11.74
N LEU A 419 20.08 -1.28 11.12
CA LEU A 419 20.74 -2.38 11.82
C LEU A 419 21.76 -1.90 12.87
N ALA A 420 22.44 -0.79 12.63
CA ALA A 420 23.42 -0.23 13.55
C ALA A 420 22.81 0.17 14.92
N GLU A 421 21.51 0.50 14.96
CA GLU A 421 20.80 0.78 16.21
C GLU A 421 20.49 -0.48 17.03
N TYR A 422 20.41 -1.65 16.37
CA TYR A 422 20.07 -2.93 17.00
C TYR A 422 21.30 -3.81 17.29
N TYR A 423 22.39 -3.65 16.55
CA TYR A 423 23.67 -4.32 16.78
C TYR A 423 24.78 -3.32 17.09
N ASN A 424 24.83 -2.92 18.36
CA ASN A 424 25.89 -2.12 18.93
C ASN A 424 26.19 -2.58 20.38
N PRO A 425 27.31 -2.14 20.97
CA PRO A 425 27.66 -2.47 22.35
C PRO A 425 26.63 -2.00 23.39
N ASP A 426 25.93 -0.89 23.12
CA ASP A 426 25.00 -0.26 24.08
C ASP A 426 23.76 -1.15 24.33
N VAL A 427 23.37 -1.96 23.34
CA VAL A 427 22.26 -2.92 23.42
C VAL A 427 22.50 -4.05 24.42
N VAL A 428 23.77 -4.32 24.78
CA VAL A 428 24.18 -5.41 25.70
C VAL A 428 24.11 -4.94 27.16
N THR A 429 23.05 -4.24 27.50
CA THR A 429 22.76 -3.74 28.85
C THR A 429 21.26 -3.84 29.14
N ASP A 430 20.87 -4.06 30.38
CA ASP A 430 19.46 -4.13 30.82
C ASP A 430 18.78 -2.77 30.90
N GLU A 431 19.55 -1.68 30.89
CA GLU A 431 19.07 -0.29 30.85
C GLU A 431 18.80 0.23 29.44
N HIS A 432 19.15 -0.54 28.39
CA HIS A 432 18.98 -0.08 27.02
C HIS A 432 17.51 0.06 26.63
N VAL A 433 17.20 1.19 25.98
CA VAL A 433 15.87 1.55 25.51
C VAL A 433 15.96 1.88 24.01
N PHE A 434 15.07 1.30 23.22
CA PHE A 434 15.03 1.44 21.76
C PHE A 434 14.15 2.61 21.29
N ASP A 435 13.30 3.16 22.17
CA ASP A 435 12.35 4.22 21.84
C ASP A 435 12.33 5.34 22.89
N GLU A 436 11.99 6.57 22.49
CA GLU A 436 11.93 7.71 23.41
C GLU A 436 10.86 7.56 24.51
N THR A 437 9.83 6.75 24.26
CA THR A 437 8.74 6.53 25.22
C THR A 437 9.08 5.50 26.31
N GLY A 438 10.16 4.74 26.13
CA GLY A 438 10.55 3.68 27.06
C GLY A 438 9.71 2.41 26.97
N ALA A 439 8.85 2.29 25.95
CA ALA A 439 7.98 1.12 25.78
C ALA A 439 8.77 -0.12 25.35
N TYR A 440 9.84 0.07 24.57
CA TYR A 440 10.74 -0.95 24.03
C TYR A 440 12.09 -0.89 24.74
N ARG A 441 12.31 -1.80 25.69
CA ARG A 441 13.53 -1.85 26.51
C ARG A 441 14.02 -3.27 26.68
N GLN A 442 15.29 -3.39 27.03
CA GLN A 442 15.85 -4.66 27.46
C GLN A 442 15.24 -5.10 28.81
N LEU A 443 15.20 -6.43 28.98
CA LEU A 443 14.83 -7.09 30.22
C LEU A 443 16.09 -7.55 30.96
N SER A 444 15.95 -7.88 32.25
CA SER A 444 17.05 -8.41 33.05
C SER A 444 17.63 -9.70 32.42
N ALA A 445 18.94 -9.89 32.54
CA ALA A 445 19.64 -11.09 32.06
C ALA A 445 19.06 -12.40 32.62
N GLU A 446 18.52 -12.34 33.84
CA GLU A 446 17.95 -13.49 34.54
C GLU A 446 16.50 -13.79 34.13
N ALA A 447 15.86 -12.91 33.36
CA ALA A 447 14.45 -13.04 33.00
C ALA A 447 14.19 -14.36 32.22
N PRO A 448 13.18 -15.15 32.63
CA PRO A 448 12.77 -16.34 31.91
C PRO A 448 11.98 -15.96 30.64
N ILE A 449 11.84 -16.91 29.71
CA ILE A 449 11.09 -16.67 28.46
C ILE A 449 9.63 -16.23 28.71
N SER A 450 9.02 -16.71 29.79
CA SER A 450 7.64 -16.35 30.15
C SER A 450 7.50 -14.85 30.42
N GLU A 451 8.52 -14.24 31.04
CA GLU A 451 8.55 -12.81 31.31
C GLU A 451 8.72 -12.00 30.02
N TYR A 452 9.58 -12.46 29.10
CA TYR A 452 9.66 -11.88 27.74
C TYR A 452 8.32 -11.93 27.02
N LEU A 453 7.63 -13.08 27.04
CA LEU A 453 6.33 -13.24 26.40
C LEU A 453 5.26 -12.32 27.02
N ASP A 454 5.23 -12.19 28.35
CA ASP A 454 4.27 -11.32 29.03
C ASP A 454 4.58 -9.84 28.84
N TYR A 455 5.87 -9.48 28.77
CA TYR A 455 6.31 -8.13 28.39
C TYR A 455 5.89 -7.80 26.95
N ILE A 456 6.15 -8.69 25.98
CA ILE A 456 5.73 -8.51 24.59
C ILE A 456 4.21 -8.34 24.48
N LYS A 457 3.41 -9.08 25.26
CA LYS A 457 1.95 -8.91 25.29
C LYS A 457 1.50 -7.54 25.82
N ARG A 458 2.33 -6.84 26.61
CA ARG A 458 2.04 -5.50 27.15
C ARG A 458 2.49 -4.37 26.22
N LEU A 459 3.26 -4.65 25.18
CA LEU A 459 3.68 -3.65 24.19
C LEU A 459 2.47 -2.93 23.55
N PRO A 460 2.66 -1.68 23.08
CA PRO A 460 1.61 -0.93 22.41
C PRO A 460 1.12 -1.65 21.15
N LEU A 461 -0.14 -1.38 20.78
CA LEU A 461 -0.73 -1.92 19.55
C LEU A 461 -0.30 -1.12 18.31
N ASN A 462 -0.14 0.19 18.48
CA ASN A 462 0.31 1.11 17.45
C ASN A 462 1.71 1.60 17.82
N ASP A 463 2.65 1.39 16.91
CA ASP A 463 4.05 1.72 17.10
C ASP A 463 4.33 3.13 16.59
N GLU A 464 5.08 3.92 17.36
CA GLU A 464 5.48 5.27 16.97
C GLU A 464 6.46 5.24 15.77
N PRO A 465 6.35 6.18 14.81
CA PRO A 465 7.24 6.28 13.64
C PRO A 465 8.74 6.30 13.98
N GLN A 466 9.08 6.84 15.15
CA GLN A 466 10.45 6.95 15.65
C GLN A 466 11.11 5.57 15.86
N LEU A 467 10.37 4.53 16.24
CA LEU A 467 10.91 3.17 16.37
C LEU A 467 11.45 2.64 15.04
N PHE A 468 10.86 3.12 13.94
CA PHE A 468 11.35 2.82 12.60
C PHE A 468 12.49 3.77 12.18
N GLY A 469 12.79 4.84 12.91
CA GLY A 469 13.70 5.90 12.47
C GLY A 469 13.04 6.84 11.46
N LEU A 470 11.73 7.09 11.60
CA LEU A 470 10.94 8.00 10.78
C LEU A 470 10.33 9.13 11.61
N HIS A 471 10.08 10.26 10.97
CA HIS A 471 9.35 11.37 11.57
C HIS A 471 7.84 11.06 11.68
N SER A 472 7.14 11.64 12.65
CA SER A 472 5.69 11.45 12.88
C SER A 472 4.81 11.71 11.64
N ASN A 473 5.21 12.65 10.79
CA ASN A 473 4.57 12.93 9.49
C ASN A 473 4.52 11.71 8.53
N ALA A 474 5.38 10.71 8.72
CA ALA A 474 5.35 9.49 7.92
C ALA A 474 4.05 8.71 8.14
N ASP A 475 3.53 8.68 9.36
CA ASP A 475 2.24 8.06 9.67
C ASP A 475 1.09 8.78 8.98
N ILE A 476 1.10 10.12 8.99
CA ILE A 476 0.09 10.93 8.28
C ILE A 476 0.09 10.58 6.79
N SER A 477 1.27 10.55 6.17
CA SER A 477 1.40 10.24 4.73
C SER A 477 0.96 8.81 4.40
N CYS A 478 1.35 7.84 5.25
CA CYS A 478 0.94 6.44 5.11
C CYS A 478 -0.58 6.28 5.26
N ALA A 479 -1.17 6.89 6.30
CA ALA A 479 -2.59 6.85 6.57
C ALA A 479 -3.41 7.50 5.45
N GLN A 480 -2.97 8.65 4.91
CA GLN A 480 -3.59 9.27 3.74
C GLN A 480 -3.57 8.35 2.52
N ALA A 481 -2.41 7.76 2.20
CA ALA A 481 -2.27 6.83 1.09
C ALA A 481 -3.20 5.61 1.26
N TYR A 482 -3.31 5.09 2.48
CA TYR A 482 -4.22 3.99 2.80
C TYR A 482 -5.69 4.40 2.63
N THR A 483 -6.10 5.58 3.11
CA THR A 483 -7.45 6.13 2.91
C THR A 483 -7.80 6.20 1.43
N TYR A 484 -6.98 6.85 0.60
CA TYR A 484 -7.28 6.96 -0.84
C TYR A 484 -7.28 5.61 -1.55
N THR A 485 -6.41 4.68 -1.15
CA THR A 485 -6.43 3.30 -1.67
C THR A 485 -7.75 2.59 -1.32
N CYS A 486 -8.21 2.77 -0.08
CA CYS A 486 -9.49 2.24 0.41
C CYS A 486 -10.67 2.80 -0.40
N LEU A 487 -10.76 4.12 -0.54
CA LEU A 487 -11.82 4.79 -1.30
C LEU A 487 -11.81 4.40 -2.78
N ASN A 488 -10.63 4.33 -3.41
CA ASN A 488 -10.50 3.86 -4.79
C ASN A 488 -10.96 2.40 -4.96
N THR A 489 -10.65 1.53 -4.00
CA THR A 489 -11.11 0.14 -4.03
C THR A 489 -12.62 0.05 -3.87
N LEU A 490 -13.22 0.85 -2.97
CA LEU A 490 -14.68 0.96 -2.84
C LEU A 490 -15.36 1.48 -4.11
N LEU A 491 -14.72 2.43 -4.80
CA LEU A 491 -15.19 2.96 -6.08
C LEU A 491 -15.20 1.88 -7.17
N LEU A 492 -14.14 1.07 -7.24
CA LEU A 492 -14.05 -0.05 -8.19
C LEU A 492 -15.12 -1.13 -7.96
N LEU A 493 -15.61 -1.26 -6.72
CA LEU A 493 -16.68 -2.18 -6.36
C LEU A 493 -18.08 -1.63 -6.65
N GLN A 494 -18.23 -0.35 -7.02
CA GLN A 494 -19.52 0.23 -7.37
C GLN A 494 -19.99 -0.26 -8.75
N PRO A 495 -21.32 -0.44 -8.95
CA PRO A 495 -21.85 -0.70 -10.27
C PRO A 495 -21.50 0.45 -11.21
N LYS A 496 -20.99 0.12 -12.41
CA LYS A 496 -20.59 1.12 -13.43
C LYS A 496 -21.75 1.97 -13.95
N GLN A 497 -23.00 1.58 -13.66
CA GLN A 497 -24.20 2.34 -13.95
C GLN A 497 -24.93 2.63 -12.65
N VAL A 498 -24.70 3.81 -12.09
CA VAL A 498 -25.68 4.42 -11.19
C VAL A 498 -26.57 5.26 -12.11
N GLY A 499 -27.82 4.85 -12.25
CA GLY A 499 -28.77 5.47 -13.18
C GLY A 499 -29.04 6.93 -12.83
N GLY A 500 -29.25 7.75 -13.88
CA GLY A 500 -29.82 9.09 -13.80
C GLY A 500 -28.80 10.24 -13.88
N ALA A 501 -28.71 10.87 -15.06
CA ALA A 501 -28.09 12.18 -15.31
C ALA A 501 -26.55 12.32 -15.32
N ALA A 502 -25.79 11.23 -15.36
CA ALA A 502 -24.36 11.34 -15.72
C ALA A 502 -24.23 11.48 -17.26
N ALA A 503 -23.49 12.50 -17.71
CA ALA A 503 -23.10 12.65 -19.11
C ALA A 503 -22.52 11.33 -19.65
N SER A 504 -22.82 10.99 -20.92
CA SER A 504 -22.35 9.72 -21.47
C SER A 504 -20.82 9.67 -21.43
N GLN A 505 -20.24 8.48 -21.26
CA GLN A 505 -18.78 8.30 -21.25
C GLN A 505 -18.13 8.95 -22.48
N GLU A 506 -18.81 8.90 -23.62
CA GLU A 506 -18.41 9.52 -24.88
C GLU A 506 -18.42 11.06 -24.81
N GLU A 507 -19.46 11.65 -24.21
CA GLU A 507 -19.59 13.10 -24.04
C GLU A 507 -18.52 13.66 -23.10
N VAL A 508 -18.31 13.02 -21.94
CA VAL A 508 -17.26 13.40 -20.99
C VAL A 508 -15.88 13.31 -21.64
N THR A 509 -15.61 12.21 -22.36
CA THR A 509 -14.34 12.01 -23.03
C THR A 509 -14.13 13.01 -24.17
N SER A 510 -15.18 13.31 -24.94
CA SER A 510 -15.14 14.31 -26.01
C SER A 510 -14.83 15.69 -25.46
N ASN A 511 -15.51 16.11 -24.38
CA ASN A 511 -15.29 17.41 -23.75
C ASN A 511 -13.88 17.54 -23.16
N ALA A 512 -13.38 16.47 -22.52
CA ALA A 512 -12.01 16.42 -22.03
C ALA A 512 -10.99 16.52 -23.18
N ALA A 513 -11.22 15.80 -24.28
CA ALA A 513 -10.33 15.79 -25.43
C ALA A 513 -10.29 17.15 -26.14
N THR A 514 -11.44 17.82 -26.32
CA THR A 514 -11.49 19.18 -26.89
C THR A 514 -10.85 20.19 -25.96
N GLY A 515 -11.15 20.13 -24.65
CA GLY A 515 -10.56 21.04 -23.66
C GLY A 515 -9.03 20.94 -23.62
N ILE A 516 -8.47 19.74 -23.71
CA ILE A 516 -7.00 19.55 -23.77
C ILE A 516 -6.43 20.08 -25.09
N LEU A 517 -7.09 19.86 -26.23
CA LEU A 517 -6.64 20.37 -27.53
C LEU A 517 -6.61 21.91 -27.58
N ASP A 518 -7.54 22.57 -26.91
CA ASP A 518 -7.66 24.04 -26.90
C ASP A 518 -6.55 24.71 -26.08
N ILE A 519 -6.10 24.07 -24.99
CA ILE A 519 -5.04 24.59 -24.11
C ILE A 519 -3.64 24.10 -24.48
N LEU A 520 -3.52 23.17 -25.44
CA LEU A 520 -2.24 22.57 -25.79
C LEU A 520 -1.27 23.62 -26.38
N PRO A 521 -0.03 23.72 -25.89
CA PRO A 521 0.97 24.62 -26.45
C PRO A 521 1.31 24.29 -27.91
N LYS A 522 1.80 25.29 -28.64
CA LYS A 522 2.32 25.10 -30.01
C LYS A 522 3.66 24.36 -29.98
N GLU A 523 3.99 23.70 -31.08
CA GLU A 523 5.30 23.08 -31.28
C GLU A 523 6.40 24.16 -31.34
N PHE A 524 7.57 23.85 -30.79
CA PHE A 524 8.77 24.68 -30.89
C PHE A 524 9.28 24.73 -32.32
N ASP A 525 9.69 25.92 -32.78
CA ASP A 525 10.41 26.05 -34.05
C ASP A 525 11.89 25.66 -33.86
N LEU A 526 12.19 24.41 -34.24
CA LEU A 526 13.53 23.85 -34.10
C LEU A 526 14.57 24.56 -34.98
N ALA A 527 14.16 25.15 -36.12
CA ALA A 527 15.08 25.89 -36.98
C ALA A 527 15.49 27.21 -36.32
N TYR A 528 14.50 27.94 -35.78
CA TYR A 528 14.75 29.17 -35.02
C TYR A 528 15.64 28.92 -33.79
N ILE A 529 15.35 27.88 -33.00
CA ILE A 529 16.17 27.54 -31.81
C ILE A 529 17.59 27.17 -32.22
N SER A 530 17.77 26.42 -33.31
CA SER A 530 19.10 26.03 -33.79
C SER A 530 19.92 27.21 -34.33
N GLU A 531 19.27 28.26 -34.82
CA GLU A 531 19.94 29.48 -35.29
C GLU A 531 20.33 30.39 -34.11
N GLN A 532 19.44 30.56 -33.12
CA GLN A 532 19.69 31.39 -31.94
C GLN A 532 20.68 30.74 -30.94
N TYR A 533 20.61 29.42 -30.78
CA TYR A 533 21.42 28.64 -29.86
C TYR A 533 22.23 27.58 -30.60
N PRO A 534 23.25 27.97 -31.39
CA PRO A 534 24.05 27.03 -32.15
C PRO A 534 24.82 26.08 -31.21
N VAL A 535 25.11 24.89 -31.73
CA VAL A 535 25.94 23.90 -31.05
C VAL A 535 27.36 24.43 -30.95
N LEU A 536 27.71 24.95 -29.77
CA LEU A 536 29.02 25.52 -29.47
C LEU A 536 29.77 24.60 -28.52
N TYR A 537 31.07 24.46 -28.75
CA TYR A 537 31.94 23.74 -27.80
C TYR A 537 32.00 24.45 -26.45
N GLU A 538 31.85 25.77 -26.39
CA GLU A 538 31.93 26.53 -25.15
C GLU A 538 30.64 26.47 -24.31
N GLU A 539 29.49 26.18 -24.96
CA GLU A 539 28.17 26.25 -24.33
C GLU A 539 27.34 24.99 -24.63
N SER A 540 27.53 23.97 -23.78
CA SER A 540 26.81 22.69 -23.87
C SER A 540 25.31 22.81 -23.61
N LEU A 541 24.83 23.84 -22.90
CA LEU A 541 23.40 23.95 -22.57
C LEU A 541 22.55 24.23 -23.81
N ASN A 542 23.11 24.84 -24.86
CA ASN A 542 22.44 25.01 -26.14
C ASN A 542 22.01 23.65 -26.75
N THR A 543 22.88 22.64 -26.64
CA THR A 543 22.57 21.28 -27.11
C THR A 543 21.46 20.63 -26.29
N VAL A 544 21.44 20.87 -24.97
CA VAL A 544 20.41 20.36 -24.07
C VAL A 544 19.06 20.97 -24.43
N LEU A 545 18.99 22.28 -24.64
CA LEU A 545 17.76 22.99 -25.03
C LEU A 545 17.16 22.43 -26.31
N ILE A 546 17.96 22.23 -27.36
CA ILE A 546 17.50 21.67 -28.63
C ILE A 546 16.98 20.23 -28.44
N GLN A 547 17.71 19.39 -27.71
CA GLN A 547 17.29 17.99 -27.47
C GLN A 547 16.00 17.89 -26.65
N GLU A 548 15.82 18.78 -25.68
CA GLU A 548 14.60 18.90 -24.89
C GLU A 548 13.42 19.35 -25.76
N ALA A 549 13.60 20.39 -26.58
CA ALA A 549 12.58 20.87 -27.51
C ALA A 549 12.13 19.78 -28.51
N ILE A 550 13.06 18.98 -29.04
CA ILE A 550 12.75 17.84 -29.93
C ILE A 550 11.86 16.81 -29.21
N ARG A 551 12.17 16.49 -27.95
CA ARG A 551 11.40 15.50 -27.17
C ARG A 551 9.99 16.01 -26.84
N TYR A 552 9.87 17.27 -26.43
CA TYR A 552 8.57 17.90 -26.20
C TYR A 552 7.73 18.00 -27.47
N ASN A 553 8.31 18.39 -28.61
CA ASN A 553 7.61 18.39 -29.89
C ASN A 553 7.07 17.01 -30.26
N LYS A 554 7.87 15.96 -30.06
CA LYS A 554 7.43 14.58 -30.31
C LYS A 554 6.24 14.20 -29.42
N LEU A 555 6.25 14.58 -28.15
CA LEU A 555 5.14 14.34 -27.22
C LEU A 555 3.88 15.15 -27.63
N LEU A 556 4.02 16.46 -27.86
CA LEU A 556 2.93 17.34 -28.26
C LEU A 556 2.25 16.85 -29.55
N LYS A 557 3.03 16.43 -30.55
CA LYS A 557 2.52 15.89 -31.81
C LYS A 557 1.71 14.61 -31.61
N ILE A 558 2.18 13.70 -30.73
CA ILE A 558 1.45 12.47 -30.41
C ILE A 558 0.13 12.77 -29.70
N ILE A 559 0.14 13.67 -28.71
CA ILE A 559 -1.08 14.10 -28.01
C ILE A 559 -2.07 14.69 -29.00
N GLN A 560 -1.62 15.64 -29.83
CA GLN A 560 -2.48 16.34 -30.78
C GLN A 560 -3.09 15.37 -31.82
N THR A 561 -2.28 14.45 -32.35
CA THR A 561 -2.74 13.47 -33.35
C THR A 561 -3.74 12.50 -32.73
N THR A 562 -3.40 11.92 -31.59
CA THR A 562 -4.26 10.93 -30.91
C THR A 562 -5.58 11.52 -30.42
N LEU A 563 -5.60 12.77 -29.93
CA LEU A 563 -6.84 13.45 -29.55
C LEU A 563 -7.74 13.76 -30.75
N LYS A 564 -7.16 14.21 -31.87
CA LYS A 564 -7.92 14.44 -33.12
C LYS A 564 -8.50 13.14 -33.67
N ASP A 565 -7.73 12.06 -33.63
CA ASP A 565 -8.19 10.74 -34.09
C ASP A 565 -9.27 10.16 -33.17
N LEU A 566 -9.15 10.35 -31.86
CA LEU A 566 -10.19 9.97 -30.90
C LEU A 566 -11.50 10.72 -31.15
N LEU A 567 -11.46 12.04 -31.35
CA LEU A 567 -12.66 12.83 -31.64
C LEU A 567 -13.32 12.43 -32.97
N LYS A 568 -12.53 12.03 -33.97
CA LYS A 568 -13.06 11.47 -35.23
C LYS A 568 -13.66 10.07 -35.02
N ALA A 569 -13.02 9.24 -34.20
CA ALA A 569 -13.50 7.89 -33.90
C ALA A 569 -14.82 7.91 -33.12
N LEU A 570 -14.97 8.82 -32.14
CA LEU A 570 -16.24 9.02 -31.41
C LEU A 570 -17.37 9.49 -32.33
N LYS A 571 -17.05 10.23 -33.40
CA LYS A 571 -18.02 10.63 -34.44
C LYS A 571 -18.27 9.56 -35.51
N GLY A 572 -17.63 8.38 -35.41
CA GLY A 572 -17.73 7.30 -36.39
C GLY A 572 -16.98 7.56 -37.71
N LEU A 573 -16.11 8.57 -37.77
CA LEU A 573 -15.33 8.92 -38.98
C LEU A 573 -14.04 8.10 -39.11
N VAL A 574 -13.56 7.52 -38.00
CA VAL A 574 -12.36 6.67 -37.92
C VAL A 574 -12.71 5.42 -37.13
N VAL A 575 -12.11 4.28 -37.49
CA VAL A 575 -12.33 3.02 -36.75
C VAL A 575 -11.73 3.13 -35.35
N MET A 576 -12.52 2.78 -34.34
CA MET A 576 -12.05 2.69 -32.95
C MET A 576 -11.04 1.55 -32.84
N SER A 577 -9.75 1.88 -32.66
CA SER A 577 -8.71 0.90 -32.38
C SER A 577 -8.65 0.57 -30.89
N GLU A 578 -8.07 -0.57 -30.53
CA GLU A 578 -7.83 -0.94 -29.12
C GLU A 578 -7.04 0.14 -28.36
N THR A 579 -6.12 0.83 -29.03
CA THR A 579 -5.34 1.94 -28.49
C THR A 579 -6.21 3.16 -28.17
N LEU A 580 -7.15 3.51 -29.05
CA LEU A 580 -8.09 4.61 -28.83
C LEU A 580 -9.13 4.24 -27.76
N GLU A 581 -9.58 2.99 -27.72
CA GLU A 581 -10.52 2.52 -26.68
C GLU A 581 -9.89 2.58 -25.27
N LYS A 582 -8.64 2.11 -25.14
CA LYS A 582 -7.86 2.25 -23.89
C LYS A 582 -7.67 3.72 -23.51
N MET A 583 -7.45 4.59 -24.50
CA MET A 583 -7.33 6.03 -24.29
C MET A 583 -8.65 6.65 -23.80
N THR A 584 -9.80 6.29 -24.39
CA THR A 584 -11.14 6.68 -23.92
C THR A 584 -11.34 6.31 -22.46
N GLY A 585 -11.03 5.05 -22.11
CA GLY A 585 -11.10 4.58 -20.73
C GLY A 585 -10.16 5.32 -19.78
N SER A 586 -8.99 5.76 -20.26
CA SER A 586 -8.01 6.51 -19.46
C SER A 586 -8.46 7.95 -19.21
N LEU A 587 -8.94 8.64 -20.26
CA LEU A 587 -9.44 10.01 -20.18
C LEU A 587 -10.69 10.09 -19.29
N PHE A 588 -11.61 9.14 -19.42
CA PHE A 588 -12.79 9.05 -18.56
C PHE A 588 -12.43 8.90 -17.08
N LYS A 589 -11.34 8.18 -16.77
CA LYS A 589 -10.84 7.97 -15.40
C LYS A 589 -9.92 9.09 -14.90
N ASN A 590 -9.78 10.21 -15.62
CA ASN A 590 -8.83 11.29 -15.30
C ASN A 590 -7.38 10.78 -15.14
N SER A 591 -7.00 9.79 -15.97
CA SER A 591 -5.67 9.17 -15.98
C SER A 591 -4.95 9.41 -17.30
N VAL A 592 -3.62 9.54 -17.26
CA VAL A 592 -2.81 9.78 -18.45
C VAL A 592 -2.79 8.52 -19.33
N PRO A 593 -3.20 8.60 -20.61
CA PRO A 593 -3.15 7.46 -21.53
C PRO A 593 -1.74 6.85 -21.67
N ALA A 594 -1.66 5.52 -21.72
CA ALA A 594 -0.39 4.80 -21.81
C ALA A 594 0.46 5.19 -23.04
N ILE A 595 -0.19 5.55 -24.15
CA ILE A 595 0.49 6.00 -25.38
C ILE A 595 1.29 7.28 -25.11
N TRP A 596 0.75 8.19 -24.31
CA TRP A 596 1.42 9.43 -23.92
C TRP A 596 2.51 9.14 -22.89
N ALA A 597 2.20 8.34 -21.87
CA ALA A 597 3.14 7.97 -20.81
C ALA A 597 4.42 7.31 -21.37
N SER A 598 4.30 6.48 -22.42
CA SER A 598 5.45 5.84 -23.08
C SER A 598 6.42 6.82 -23.77
N LYS A 599 5.97 8.05 -24.04
CA LYS A 599 6.70 9.14 -24.71
C LYS A 599 6.71 10.41 -23.86
N ALA A 600 6.45 10.29 -22.57
CA ALA A 600 6.48 11.39 -21.62
C ALA A 600 7.57 11.16 -20.55
N TYR A 601 7.77 12.19 -19.74
CA TYR A 601 8.54 12.10 -18.51
C TYR A 601 7.76 11.28 -17.44
N PRO A 602 8.45 10.58 -16.53
CA PRO A 602 7.80 9.85 -15.45
C PRO A 602 6.95 10.77 -14.58
N SER A 603 5.68 10.41 -14.37
CA SER A 603 4.75 11.18 -13.54
C SER A 603 3.63 10.29 -13.01
N LEU A 604 3.21 10.54 -11.77
CA LEU A 604 2.04 9.92 -11.14
C LEU A 604 0.86 10.91 -11.04
N LYS A 605 0.95 12.07 -11.70
CA LYS A 605 -0.11 13.09 -11.67
C LYS A 605 -1.36 12.59 -12.41
N PRO A 606 -2.57 12.91 -11.93
CA PRO A 606 -3.80 12.69 -12.70
C PRO A 606 -3.81 13.57 -13.96
N LEU A 607 -4.62 13.22 -14.94
CA LEU A 607 -4.62 13.82 -16.28
C LEU A 607 -4.68 15.36 -16.24
N GLY A 608 -5.64 15.94 -15.51
CA GLY A 608 -5.75 17.41 -15.42
C GLY A 608 -4.48 18.09 -14.91
N ALA A 609 -3.94 17.62 -13.77
CA ALA A 609 -2.71 18.15 -13.20
C ALA A 609 -1.48 17.87 -14.08
N TRP A 610 -1.48 16.75 -14.80
CA TRP A 610 -0.42 16.40 -15.75
C TRP A 610 -0.42 17.32 -16.96
N VAL A 611 -1.58 17.70 -17.50
CA VAL A 611 -1.68 18.65 -18.61
C VAL A 611 -1.23 20.05 -18.18
N SER A 612 -1.63 20.53 -17.00
CA SER A 612 -1.13 21.80 -16.45
C SER A 612 0.39 21.78 -16.25
N ASP A 613 0.94 20.66 -15.78
CA ASP A 613 2.38 20.44 -15.63
C ASP A 613 3.11 20.45 -16.98
N LEU A 614 2.54 19.82 -18.01
CA LEU A 614 3.06 19.84 -19.38
C LEU A 614 3.11 21.27 -19.93
N ILE A 615 2.04 22.05 -19.76
CA ILE A 615 1.98 23.45 -20.17
C ILE A 615 3.06 24.27 -19.47
N ALA A 616 3.23 24.09 -18.15
CA ALA A 616 4.26 24.79 -17.38
C ALA A 616 5.68 24.44 -17.87
N ARG A 617 5.93 23.18 -18.23
CA ARG A 617 7.23 22.71 -18.76
C ARG A 617 7.57 23.31 -20.11
N VAL A 618 6.60 23.31 -21.02
CA VAL A 618 6.76 23.93 -22.34
C VAL A 618 7.00 25.43 -22.17
N LYS A 619 6.22 26.10 -21.32
CA LYS A 619 6.41 27.53 -21.00
C LYS A 619 7.78 27.84 -20.40
N PHE A 620 8.33 26.95 -19.58
CA PHE A 620 9.68 27.10 -19.03
C PHE A 620 10.73 27.12 -20.14
N LEU A 621 10.65 26.20 -21.11
CA LEU A 621 11.55 26.19 -22.26
C LEU A 621 11.31 27.37 -23.20
N ASP A 622 10.07 27.77 -23.45
CA ASP A 622 9.75 28.97 -24.24
C ASP A 622 10.38 30.23 -23.64
N THR A 623 10.35 30.34 -22.31
CA THR A 623 10.97 31.47 -21.59
C THR A 623 12.48 31.46 -21.74
N TRP A 624 13.10 30.27 -21.74
CA TRP A 624 14.53 30.13 -22.04
C TRP A 624 14.82 30.56 -23.49
N VAL A 625 14.08 30.05 -24.47
CA VAL A 625 14.27 30.40 -25.89
C VAL A 625 14.13 31.93 -26.13
N ALA A 626 13.22 32.59 -25.42
CA ALA A 626 12.99 34.03 -25.59
C ALA A 626 14.00 34.92 -24.83
N ASN A 627 14.41 34.54 -23.63
CA ASN A 627 15.15 35.42 -22.71
C ASN A 627 16.60 34.99 -22.45
N GLY A 628 17.05 33.85 -23.00
CA GLY A 628 18.37 33.30 -22.69
C GLY A 628 18.38 32.34 -21.49
N ILE A 629 19.59 31.93 -21.09
CA ILE A 629 19.81 30.90 -20.06
C ILE A 629 19.21 31.37 -18.73
N PRO A 630 18.29 30.60 -18.11
CA PRO A 630 17.68 30.95 -16.84
C PRO A 630 18.70 30.99 -15.70
N ASN A 631 18.53 31.95 -14.76
CA ASN A 631 19.32 31.99 -13.52
C ASN A 631 18.97 30.85 -12.56
N ALA A 632 17.74 30.34 -12.63
CA ALA A 632 17.27 29.22 -11.82
C ALA A 632 16.55 28.21 -12.71
N PHE A 633 16.92 26.95 -12.58
CA PHE A 633 16.39 25.86 -13.39
C PHE A 633 15.36 25.06 -12.61
N TRP A 634 14.25 24.74 -13.27
CA TRP A 634 13.27 23.77 -12.78
C TRP A 634 13.71 22.36 -13.22
N ILE A 635 14.53 21.67 -12.42
CA ILE A 635 15.12 20.36 -12.80
C ILE A 635 14.05 19.37 -13.25
N SER A 636 12.99 19.23 -12.44
CA SER A 636 11.94 18.28 -12.75
C SER A 636 11.18 18.64 -14.01
N GLY A 637 11.32 19.88 -14.52
CA GLY A 637 10.74 20.37 -15.76
C GLY A 637 11.44 19.85 -17.02
N PHE A 638 12.67 19.33 -16.92
CA PHE A 638 13.34 18.66 -18.04
C PHE A 638 12.75 17.29 -18.32
N TYR A 639 12.70 16.93 -19.60
CA TYR A 639 12.39 15.59 -20.07
C TYR A 639 13.51 14.62 -19.68
N PHE A 640 14.78 15.04 -19.76
CA PHE A 640 15.94 14.25 -19.36
C PHE A 640 16.96 15.08 -18.57
N PRO A 641 16.74 15.21 -17.24
CA PRO A 641 17.57 16.00 -16.35
C PRO A 641 19.07 15.64 -16.37
N GLN A 642 19.41 14.38 -16.68
CA GLN A 642 20.80 13.94 -16.71
C GLN A 642 21.61 14.61 -17.83
N ALA A 643 21.01 14.89 -19.00
CA ALA A 643 21.69 15.65 -20.04
C ALA A 643 21.99 17.09 -19.58
N PHE A 644 21.07 17.69 -18.84
CA PHE A 644 21.30 18.99 -18.22
C PHE A 644 22.47 18.93 -17.23
N LEU A 645 22.46 17.98 -16.29
CA LEU A 645 23.55 17.83 -15.31
C LEU A 645 24.92 17.61 -15.99
N THR A 646 24.99 16.73 -16.99
CA THR A 646 26.22 16.53 -17.76
C THR A 646 26.63 17.79 -18.52
N GLY A 647 25.68 18.50 -19.15
CA GLY A 647 25.95 19.75 -19.86
C GLY A 647 26.52 20.83 -18.95
N THR A 648 26.02 20.92 -17.72
CA THR A 648 26.52 21.87 -16.71
C THR A 648 27.94 21.55 -16.24
N LEU A 649 28.23 20.26 -15.99
CA LEU A 649 29.59 19.82 -15.68
C LEU A 649 30.55 20.09 -16.84
N GLN A 650 30.12 19.88 -18.09
CA GLN A 650 30.93 20.17 -19.27
C GLN A 650 31.28 21.66 -19.39
N ASN A 651 30.31 22.56 -19.19
CA ASN A 651 30.60 24.01 -19.20
C ASN A 651 31.61 24.37 -18.11
N TYR A 652 31.39 23.89 -16.89
CA TYR A 652 32.30 24.17 -15.78
C TYR A 652 33.72 23.62 -16.04
N ALA A 653 33.83 22.36 -16.48
CA ALA A 653 35.10 21.74 -16.85
C ALA A 653 35.87 22.55 -17.91
N ARG A 654 35.16 23.08 -18.92
CA ARG A 654 35.76 23.87 -19.99
C ARG A 654 36.23 25.24 -19.53
N THR A 655 35.48 25.91 -18.63
CA THR A 655 35.91 27.20 -18.06
C THR A 655 37.21 27.09 -17.26
N LEU A 656 37.42 25.96 -16.59
CA LEU A 656 38.61 25.71 -15.77
C LEU A 656 39.69 24.86 -16.47
N VAL A 657 39.43 24.40 -17.70
CA VAL A 657 40.30 23.51 -18.48
C VAL A 657 40.69 22.25 -17.67
N LEU A 658 39.68 21.60 -17.06
CA LEU A 658 39.82 20.36 -16.28
C LEU A 658 39.11 19.19 -16.97
N SER A 659 39.50 17.95 -16.62
CA SER A 659 38.78 16.77 -17.06
C SER A 659 37.42 16.65 -16.35
N ILE A 660 36.37 16.33 -17.09
CA ILE A 660 35.02 16.13 -16.53
C ILE A 660 34.97 15.04 -15.46
N ASP A 661 35.85 14.03 -15.54
CA ASP A 661 35.88 12.93 -14.57
C ASP A 661 36.44 13.34 -13.20
N THR A 662 37.08 14.52 -13.12
CA THR A 662 37.68 15.04 -11.88
C THR A 662 36.77 16.00 -11.12
N ILE A 663 35.62 16.34 -11.68
CA ILE A 663 34.67 17.28 -11.10
C ILE A 663 33.39 16.57 -10.64
N GLY A 664 32.76 17.11 -9.60
CA GLY A 664 31.50 16.61 -9.08
C GLY A 664 30.67 17.76 -8.52
N PHE A 665 29.39 17.49 -8.25
CA PHE A 665 28.51 18.49 -7.66
C PHE A 665 28.75 18.60 -6.15
N GLY A 666 29.07 19.80 -5.69
CA GLY A 666 28.89 20.22 -4.30
C GLY A 666 27.54 20.91 -4.14
N PHE A 667 26.88 20.72 -3.01
CA PHE A 667 25.56 21.28 -2.75
C PHE A 667 25.60 22.21 -1.53
N GLN A 668 24.99 23.39 -1.67
CA GLN A 668 24.76 24.32 -0.56
C GLN A 668 23.31 24.76 -0.57
N VAL A 669 22.64 24.69 0.58
CA VAL A 669 21.27 25.17 0.75
C VAL A 669 21.34 26.65 1.14
N SER A 670 20.68 27.52 0.39
CA SER A 670 20.57 28.95 0.67
C SER A 670 19.11 29.38 0.67
N TYR A 671 18.75 30.25 1.60
CA TYR A 671 17.41 30.84 1.73
C TYR A 671 17.31 32.24 1.10
N GLN A 672 18.37 32.72 0.45
CA GLN A 672 18.44 34.03 -0.20
C GLN A 672 18.68 33.89 -1.72
N SER A 673 18.22 34.87 -2.50
CA SER A 673 18.53 34.99 -3.93
C SER A 673 20.02 35.30 -4.09
N LEU A 674 20.80 34.30 -4.48
CA LEU A 674 22.25 34.43 -4.65
C LEU A 674 22.58 35.05 -6.01
N THR A 675 23.64 35.86 -6.03
CA THR A 675 24.30 36.30 -7.26
C THR A 675 25.03 35.13 -7.91
N VAL A 676 24.96 35.05 -9.24
CA VAL A 676 25.61 33.99 -10.01
C VAL A 676 27.13 34.18 -9.93
N ASP A 677 27.80 33.43 -9.06
CA ASP A 677 29.25 33.24 -9.15
C ASP A 677 29.56 32.18 -10.22
N ASN A 678 30.62 32.41 -11.00
CA ASN A 678 31.01 31.61 -12.17
C ASN A 678 30.97 30.09 -11.88
N GLY A 679 29.92 29.42 -12.39
CA GLY A 679 29.72 27.96 -12.30
C GLY A 679 28.61 27.50 -11.36
N SER A 680 28.01 28.37 -10.55
CA SER A 680 26.90 28.02 -9.67
C SER A 680 25.57 27.94 -10.42
N ILE A 681 24.80 26.88 -10.17
CA ILE A 681 23.47 26.67 -10.75
C ILE A 681 22.46 26.61 -9.63
N PHE A 682 21.40 27.41 -9.77
CA PHE A 682 20.34 27.45 -8.79
C PHE A 682 19.18 26.56 -9.22
N PHE A 683 18.70 25.77 -8.28
CA PHE A 683 17.51 24.96 -8.46
C PHE A 683 16.37 25.55 -7.66
N ARG A 684 15.24 25.79 -8.32
CA ARG A 684 14.02 26.22 -7.65
C ARG A 684 13.22 24.97 -7.26
N SER A 685 12.96 24.80 -5.97
CA SER A 685 12.03 23.80 -5.44
C SER A 685 10.60 24.14 -5.79
#